data_AF-A0A3D2RXW4-F1
#
_entry.id   AF-A0A3D2RXW4-F1
#
_cell.length_a   1.000
_cell.length_b   1.000
_cell.length_c   1.000
_cell.angle_alpha   90.00
_cell.angle_beta   90.00
_cell.angle_gamma   90.00
#
_symmetry.space_group_name_H-M   'P 1'
#
loop_
_entity.id
_entity.type
_entity.pdbx_description
1 polymer ?
#
loop_
_entity_poly.entity_id
_entity_poly.type
_entity_poly.pdbx_seq_one_letter_code
_entity_poly.pdbx_strand_id
1 'polypeptide(L)'
;MILENEIMQIELDSTLPIVNQYFHKPTGQLFGGANTDGELQINGCCIPWPEWQTVVTIAQNVVSYQTRLKTSQIVIHWQFTLEGSKLSISLIEINDPEQKLESIGWSNLPILICNDSSYRYWHMSTGQPDPNAGYKMWATDAIGVIAELDQSGPPKPLIYGAIWNNQVCAFVDSNYPLFPIIHQRTTQETYTIALNTYQYRVRGKVLPMLKVTVGFLGDINGDQLANLSDYRLWINRSHSKGDSLYYDAVKYKILMHYAPPDAGSCTNLEDSEEIIKAMFHITDGLPQIIYLVGQQLGGHDGTYPTLGGGTNPEIGTEEQLRQLSESCQEKYNAILSYHCNIDDAYRNSQDWDHRYVVESGNPGEDALNVHGSISHTLDVETNEIFRRLEEYMECFPIAKTLHLDNMRLTNTLYQTGWEEIGVIEELVCGLMPIMEWLKKRGITITTEGHNGLPIDPSILVSGFWHYDSPDRMRQILHRRISGGGRGSHLGQYTTTDYGICNSLHIDLSYRKWPPDDLPLDVRQKHFGWMPTETLTWTLKHNWKEIVDCIYLGTLLHHFYNEREMLIWDEVGNGWRITYAGDVVAEVGIQSQKSLKVTMKEIIVAEDNDRFIPIHEAIYAYSKDGSNRDWRLPLDFQGVPLQIFTLSKDGRDSTPDYKLSEQ
;
A
#
# COMPACT_ATOMS: atom_id res chain seq x y z
N MET A 1 14.11 -24.85 -28.83
CA MET A 1 14.19 -23.58 -29.60
C MET A 1 14.95 -22.56 -28.77
N ILE A 2 15.59 -21.56 -29.37
CA ILE A 2 16.43 -20.61 -28.62
C ILE A 2 15.98 -19.17 -28.89
N LEU A 3 15.75 -18.42 -27.82
CA LEU A 3 15.67 -16.96 -27.80
C LEU A 3 16.97 -16.41 -27.23
N GLU A 4 17.61 -15.44 -27.88
CA GLU A 4 18.94 -14.98 -27.47
C GLU A 4 19.18 -13.50 -27.79
N ASN A 5 19.87 -12.80 -26.88
CA ASN A 5 20.41 -11.45 -27.08
C ASN A 5 21.77 -11.32 -26.35
N GLU A 6 22.32 -10.12 -26.16
CA GLU A 6 23.61 -9.94 -25.48
C GLU A 6 23.63 -10.36 -23.99
N ILE A 7 22.47 -10.42 -23.33
CA ILE A 7 22.35 -10.70 -21.89
C ILE A 7 21.91 -12.14 -21.62
N MET A 8 20.95 -12.64 -22.40
CA MET A 8 20.27 -13.91 -22.13
C MET A 8 20.36 -14.87 -23.31
N GLN A 9 20.39 -16.15 -22.99
CA GLN A 9 20.03 -17.24 -23.88
C GLN A 9 18.97 -18.10 -23.17
N ILE A 10 17.83 -18.32 -23.83
CA ILE A 10 16.69 -19.02 -23.26
C ILE A 10 16.33 -20.18 -24.18
N GLU A 11 16.33 -21.38 -23.62
CA GLU A 11 15.90 -22.58 -24.33
C GLU A 11 14.42 -22.85 -24.04
N LEU A 12 13.59 -22.79 -25.08
CA LEU A 12 12.18 -23.13 -25.02
C LEU A 12 11.93 -24.52 -25.61
N ASP A 13 10.89 -25.21 -25.14
CA ASP A 13 10.49 -26.48 -25.74
C ASP A 13 9.99 -26.28 -27.19
N SER A 14 10.30 -27.24 -28.05
CA SER A 14 9.96 -27.18 -29.48
C SER A 14 8.48 -27.36 -29.80
N THR A 15 7.69 -27.83 -28.83
CA THR A 15 6.29 -28.24 -29.02
C THR A 15 5.35 -27.76 -27.91
N LEU A 16 5.88 -27.45 -26.73
CA LEU A 16 5.11 -27.06 -25.55
C LEU A 16 5.42 -25.61 -25.16
N PRO A 17 4.45 -24.86 -24.62
CA PRO A 17 4.64 -23.48 -24.16
C PRO A 17 5.39 -23.44 -22.82
N ILE A 18 6.58 -24.03 -22.75
CA ILE A 18 7.41 -24.12 -21.55
C ILE A 18 8.84 -23.68 -21.86
N VAL A 19 9.50 -23.17 -20.82
CA VAL A 19 10.94 -22.87 -20.85
C VAL A 19 11.69 -24.05 -20.24
N ASN A 20 12.72 -24.55 -20.94
CA ASN A 20 13.57 -25.61 -20.44
C ASN A 20 14.73 -25.06 -19.60
N GLN A 21 15.34 -23.96 -20.06
CA GLN A 21 16.54 -23.39 -19.43
C GLN A 21 16.72 -21.90 -19.69
N TYR A 22 17.34 -21.20 -18.74
CA TYR A 22 17.81 -19.84 -18.86
C TYR A 22 19.32 -19.78 -18.59
N PHE A 23 20.04 -19.05 -19.43
CA PHE A 23 21.46 -18.75 -19.25
C PHE A 23 21.67 -17.24 -19.21
N HIS A 24 22.12 -16.73 -18.06
CA HIS A 24 22.49 -15.33 -17.89
C HIS A 24 23.97 -15.15 -18.24
N LYS A 25 24.22 -14.66 -19.46
CA LYS A 25 25.56 -14.59 -20.08
C LYS A 25 26.58 -13.78 -19.28
N PRO A 26 26.24 -12.61 -18.71
CA PRO A 26 27.22 -11.79 -17.99
C PRO A 26 27.85 -12.50 -16.78
N THR A 27 27.10 -13.37 -16.11
CA THR A 27 27.54 -14.06 -14.89
C THR A 27 27.83 -15.54 -15.10
N GLY A 28 27.45 -16.09 -16.26
CA GLY A 28 27.56 -17.53 -16.54
C GLY A 28 26.59 -18.40 -15.74
N GLN A 29 25.57 -17.80 -15.10
CA GLN A 29 24.62 -18.50 -14.24
C GLN A 29 23.56 -19.23 -15.08
N LEU A 30 23.20 -20.43 -14.64
CA LEU A 30 22.20 -21.29 -15.28
C LEU A 30 21.01 -21.50 -14.35
N PHE A 31 19.81 -21.37 -14.89
CA PHE A 31 18.55 -21.65 -14.21
C PHE A 31 17.72 -22.61 -15.07
N GLY A 32 16.96 -23.50 -14.42
CA GLY A 32 16.04 -24.40 -15.11
C GLY A 32 14.67 -23.74 -15.33
N GLY A 33 13.84 -24.37 -16.14
CA GLY A 33 12.41 -24.13 -16.20
C GLY A 33 11.63 -25.43 -16.09
N ALA A 34 10.40 -25.47 -16.59
CA ALA A 34 9.55 -26.65 -16.57
C ALA A 34 10.08 -27.80 -17.43
N ASN A 35 9.63 -29.01 -17.12
CA ASN A 35 9.83 -30.20 -17.92
C ASN A 35 8.50 -30.71 -18.50
N THR A 36 8.56 -31.79 -19.28
CA THR A 36 7.40 -32.40 -19.95
C THR A 36 6.46 -33.19 -19.04
N ASP A 37 6.79 -33.33 -17.74
CA ASP A 37 5.98 -34.09 -16.78
C ASP A 37 4.93 -33.21 -16.08
N GLY A 38 5.03 -31.88 -16.23
CA GLY A 38 4.02 -30.94 -15.74
C GLY A 38 2.76 -30.90 -16.61
N GLU A 39 1.70 -30.27 -16.10
CA GLU A 39 0.39 -30.24 -16.74
C GLU A 39 -0.26 -28.85 -16.60
N LEU A 40 -1.03 -28.45 -17.60
CA LEU A 40 -1.95 -27.31 -17.45
C LEU A 40 -3.24 -27.78 -16.80
N GLN A 41 -3.74 -27.02 -15.84
CA GLN A 41 -5.06 -27.24 -15.28
C GLN A 41 -6.06 -26.33 -15.98
N ILE A 42 -7.17 -26.89 -16.46
CA ILE A 42 -8.29 -26.15 -17.02
C ILE A 42 -9.48 -26.34 -16.07
N ASN A 43 -9.94 -25.25 -15.45
CA ASN A 43 -10.99 -25.28 -14.43
C ASN A 43 -10.68 -26.29 -13.30
N GLY A 44 -9.42 -26.33 -12.85
CA GLY A 44 -8.94 -27.24 -11.81
C GLY A 44 -8.69 -28.69 -12.26
N CYS A 45 -9.04 -29.07 -13.49
CA CYS A 45 -8.73 -30.40 -14.02
C CYS A 45 -7.36 -30.42 -14.69
N CYS A 46 -6.45 -31.27 -14.24
CA CYS A 46 -5.17 -31.50 -14.90
C CYS A 46 -5.35 -32.10 -16.30
N ILE A 47 -4.75 -31.46 -17.31
CA ILE A 47 -4.77 -31.89 -18.70
C ILE A 47 -3.32 -32.14 -19.16
N PRO A 48 -2.94 -33.40 -19.41
CA PRO A 48 -1.58 -33.73 -19.81
C PRO A 48 -1.29 -33.29 -21.25
N TRP A 49 -0.01 -33.01 -21.56
CA TRP A 49 0.42 -32.51 -22.87
C TRP A 49 -0.07 -33.31 -24.10
N PRO A 50 -0.20 -34.66 -24.07
CA PRO A 50 -0.74 -35.42 -25.19
C PRO A 50 -2.18 -35.06 -25.57
N GLU A 51 -2.96 -34.42 -24.69
CA GLU A 51 -4.30 -33.93 -25.00
C GLU A 51 -4.31 -32.57 -25.71
N TRP A 52 -3.15 -31.95 -25.89
CA TRP A 52 -2.98 -30.69 -26.60
C TRP A 52 -2.45 -30.92 -28.02
N GLN A 53 -2.89 -30.08 -28.95
CA GLN A 53 -2.29 -29.92 -30.28
C GLN A 53 -1.68 -28.52 -30.34
N THR A 54 -0.38 -28.45 -30.56
CA THR A 54 0.34 -27.17 -30.59
C THR A 54 0.84 -26.85 -31.99
N VAL A 55 0.58 -25.62 -32.42
CA VAL A 55 1.25 -25.01 -33.57
C VAL A 55 2.22 -23.96 -33.06
N VAL A 56 3.47 -24.05 -33.49
CA VAL A 56 4.53 -23.13 -33.06
C VAL A 56 4.91 -22.21 -34.22
N THR A 57 4.95 -20.92 -33.96
CA THR A 57 5.43 -19.90 -34.91
C THR A 57 6.62 -19.18 -34.31
N ILE A 58 7.66 -18.96 -35.12
CA ILE A 58 8.89 -18.31 -34.68
C ILE A 58 9.10 -17.06 -35.51
N ALA A 59 9.33 -15.94 -34.84
CA ALA A 59 9.79 -14.70 -35.40
C ALA A 59 11.04 -14.22 -34.64
N GLN A 60 11.65 -13.12 -35.07
CA GLN A 60 12.83 -12.59 -34.40
C GLN A 60 12.51 -12.24 -32.93
N ASN A 61 13.20 -12.88 -32.00
CA ASN A 61 13.05 -12.73 -30.54
C ASN A 61 11.64 -13.01 -29.98
N VAL A 62 10.77 -13.66 -30.76
CA VAL A 62 9.40 -13.99 -30.38
C VAL A 62 9.07 -15.42 -30.78
N VAL A 63 8.53 -16.19 -29.85
CA VAL A 63 7.98 -17.52 -30.11
C VAL A 63 6.52 -17.55 -29.67
N SER A 64 5.66 -18.02 -30.56
CA SER A 64 4.22 -18.14 -30.33
C SER A 64 3.81 -19.61 -30.31
N TYR A 65 3.03 -20.01 -29.30
CA TYR A 65 2.45 -21.33 -29.18
C TYR A 65 0.92 -21.21 -29.22
N GLN A 66 0.30 -21.77 -30.24
CA GLN A 66 -1.14 -21.91 -30.30
C GLN A 66 -1.52 -23.34 -29.90
N THR A 67 -2.02 -23.51 -28.68
CA THR A 67 -2.36 -24.81 -28.10
C THR A 67 -3.86 -25.02 -28.12
N ARG A 68 -4.32 -26.06 -28.83
CA ARG A 68 -5.73 -26.48 -28.89
C ARG A 68 -5.95 -27.73 -28.05
N LEU A 69 -6.95 -27.70 -27.18
CA LEU A 69 -7.37 -28.89 -26.44
C LEU A 69 -8.15 -29.84 -27.37
N LYS A 70 -7.78 -31.12 -27.45
CA LYS A 70 -8.39 -32.08 -28.40
C LYS A 70 -9.85 -32.38 -28.09
N THR A 71 -10.22 -32.35 -26.81
CA THR A 71 -11.55 -32.70 -26.31
C THR A 71 -12.54 -31.53 -26.31
N SER A 72 -12.09 -30.31 -26.64
CA SER A 72 -12.93 -29.12 -26.69
C SER A 72 -12.56 -28.20 -27.86
N GLN A 73 -13.23 -27.05 -27.96
CA GLN A 73 -12.88 -26.00 -28.92
C GLN A 73 -11.94 -24.93 -28.33
N ILE A 74 -11.42 -25.15 -27.11
CA ILE A 74 -10.55 -24.20 -26.44
C ILE A 74 -9.21 -24.12 -27.18
N VAL A 75 -8.83 -22.91 -27.57
CA VAL A 75 -7.52 -22.59 -28.13
C VAL A 75 -6.90 -21.47 -27.30
N ILE A 76 -5.68 -21.69 -26.84
CA ILE A 76 -4.91 -20.73 -26.04
C ILE A 76 -3.68 -20.34 -26.85
N HIS A 77 -3.46 -19.03 -27.01
CA HIS A 77 -2.32 -18.48 -27.72
C HIS A 77 -1.35 -17.81 -26.74
N TRP A 78 -0.18 -18.42 -26.60
CA TRP A 78 0.93 -17.93 -25.79
C TRP A 78 1.95 -17.23 -26.67
N GLN A 79 2.52 -16.13 -26.18
CA GLN A 79 3.63 -15.43 -26.79
C GLN A 79 4.78 -15.24 -25.79
N PHE A 80 5.97 -15.65 -26.22
CA PHE A 80 7.22 -15.56 -25.47
C PHE A 80 8.12 -14.54 -26.16
N THR A 81 8.46 -13.47 -25.47
CA THR A 81 9.26 -12.35 -26.02
C THR A 81 10.44 -12.06 -25.10
N LEU A 82 11.65 -12.09 -25.65
CA LEU A 82 12.87 -11.76 -24.92
C LEU A 82 13.28 -10.30 -25.18
N GLU A 83 13.38 -9.50 -24.12
CA GLU A 83 13.85 -8.11 -24.16
C GLU A 83 14.84 -7.84 -23.02
N GLY A 84 16.09 -7.53 -23.39
CA GLY A 84 17.18 -7.38 -22.42
C GLY A 84 17.31 -8.61 -21.54
N SER A 85 17.16 -8.44 -20.22
CA SER A 85 17.26 -9.51 -19.24
C SER A 85 15.91 -10.10 -18.79
N LYS A 86 14.84 -9.84 -19.55
CA LYS A 86 13.47 -10.24 -19.20
C LYS A 86 12.84 -11.09 -20.30
N LEU A 87 12.23 -12.20 -19.91
CA LEU A 87 11.30 -12.95 -20.75
C LEU A 87 9.87 -12.58 -20.37
N SER A 88 9.11 -12.06 -21.33
CA SER A 88 7.66 -11.91 -21.18
C SER A 88 6.96 -13.15 -21.71
N ILE A 89 6.07 -13.75 -20.91
CA ILE A 89 5.18 -14.85 -21.29
C ILE A 89 3.75 -14.32 -21.20
N SER A 90 3.06 -14.18 -22.33
CA SER A 90 1.75 -13.53 -22.39
C SER A 90 0.71 -14.42 -23.04
N LEU A 91 -0.49 -14.44 -22.46
CA LEU A 91 -1.71 -14.84 -23.16
C LEU A 91 -2.11 -13.69 -24.08
N ILE A 92 -2.12 -13.93 -25.39
CA ILE A 92 -2.48 -12.89 -26.36
C ILE A 92 -3.85 -13.12 -26.99
N GLU A 93 -4.34 -14.35 -26.94
CA GLU A 93 -5.67 -14.73 -27.43
C GLU A 93 -6.15 -16.01 -26.74
N ILE A 94 -7.43 -16.07 -26.41
CA ILE A 94 -8.11 -17.30 -26.00
C ILE A 94 -9.41 -17.40 -26.82
N ASN A 95 -9.55 -18.47 -27.58
CA ASN A 95 -10.82 -18.84 -28.20
C ASN A 95 -11.51 -19.87 -27.30
N ASP A 96 -12.62 -19.47 -26.69
CA ASP A 96 -13.48 -20.28 -25.83
C ASP A 96 -14.94 -20.09 -26.25
N PRO A 97 -15.38 -20.71 -27.36
CA PRO A 97 -16.69 -20.46 -27.95
C PRO A 97 -17.85 -20.96 -27.07
N GLU A 98 -17.59 -21.92 -26.18
CA GLU A 98 -18.56 -22.43 -25.21
C GLU A 98 -18.65 -21.54 -23.95
N GLN A 99 -17.74 -20.58 -23.79
CA GLN A 99 -17.64 -19.67 -22.64
C GLN A 99 -17.51 -20.41 -21.30
N LYS A 100 -16.86 -21.58 -21.30
CA LYS A 100 -16.71 -22.44 -20.12
C LYS A 100 -15.37 -22.29 -19.41
N LEU A 101 -14.39 -21.64 -20.00
CA LEU A 101 -13.09 -21.46 -19.36
C LEU A 101 -13.21 -20.43 -18.23
N GLU A 102 -12.94 -20.87 -17.00
CA GLU A 102 -12.94 -20.06 -15.78
C GLU A 102 -11.51 -19.82 -15.31
N SER A 103 -10.66 -20.85 -15.29
CA SER A 103 -9.29 -20.74 -14.79
C SER A 103 -8.28 -21.57 -15.56
N ILE A 104 -7.03 -21.11 -15.51
CA ILE A 104 -5.84 -21.82 -15.98
C ILE A 104 -4.91 -21.96 -14.79
N GLY A 105 -4.51 -23.19 -14.47
CA GLY A 105 -3.55 -23.50 -13.40
C GLY A 105 -2.31 -24.24 -13.92
N TRP A 106 -1.31 -24.36 -13.05
CA TRP A 106 -0.01 -24.98 -13.35
C TRP A 106 0.26 -26.09 -12.33
N SER A 107 0.25 -27.35 -12.78
CA SER A 107 0.55 -28.50 -11.93
C SER A 107 1.92 -29.05 -12.26
N ASN A 108 2.84 -29.12 -11.29
CA ASN A 108 4.23 -29.53 -11.49
C ASN A 108 4.92 -28.78 -12.64
N LEU A 109 4.57 -27.51 -12.85
CA LEU A 109 4.99 -26.72 -14.01
C LEU A 109 5.66 -25.41 -13.56
N PRO A 110 6.88 -25.47 -13.00
CA PRO A 110 7.60 -24.28 -12.55
C PRO A 110 8.00 -23.41 -13.75
N ILE A 111 7.98 -22.09 -13.54
CA ILE A 111 8.43 -21.13 -14.56
C ILE A 111 9.95 -20.93 -14.48
N LEU A 112 10.50 -21.03 -13.27
CA LEU A 112 11.91 -20.84 -12.99
C LEU A 112 12.37 -21.81 -11.90
N ILE A 113 13.53 -22.43 -12.09
CA ILE A 113 14.17 -23.35 -11.15
C ILE A 113 15.58 -22.87 -10.84
N CYS A 114 15.92 -22.76 -9.56
CA CYS A 114 17.28 -22.51 -9.09
C CYS A 114 17.83 -23.76 -8.42
N ASN A 115 18.90 -24.31 -8.98
CA ASN A 115 19.57 -25.51 -8.48
C ASN A 115 20.72 -25.23 -7.50
N ASP A 116 21.02 -23.96 -7.24
CA ASP A 116 22.05 -23.53 -6.30
C ASP A 116 21.40 -23.09 -4.98
N SER A 117 21.58 -23.91 -3.94
CA SER A 117 21.00 -23.64 -2.62
C SER A 117 21.68 -22.50 -1.85
N SER A 118 22.79 -21.96 -2.36
CA SER A 118 23.48 -20.81 -1.75
C SER A 118 22.80 -19.46 -2.03
N TYR A 119 21.87 -19.41 -2.99
CA TYR A 119 21.08 -18.21 -3.25
C TYR A 119 20.29 -17.81 -2.02
N ARG A 120 20.17 -16.50 -1.83
CA ARG A 120 19.26 -15.90 -0.86
C ARG A 120 17.87 -15.78 -1.47
N TYR A 121 16.85 -15.73 -0.62
CA TYR A 121 15.46 -15.51 -1.02
C TYR A 121 14.82 -14.43 -0.17
N TRP A 122 13.80 -13.78 -0.72
CA TRP A 122 12.85 -12.97 0.02
C TRP A 122 11.43 -13.27 -0.46
N HIS A 123 10.51 -13.36 0.49
CA HIS A 123 9.09 -13.64 0.28
C HIS A 123 8.26 -12.54 0.92
N MET A 124 7.31 -12.00 0.16
CA MET A 124 6.22 -11.19 0.69
C MET A 124 4.91 -11.95 0.54
N SER A 125 4.23 -12.18 1.65
CA SER A 125 2.97 -12.92 1.71
C SER A 125 2.01 -12.27 2.70
N THR A 126 0.86 -12.89 2.90
CA THR A 126 -0.01 -12.58 4.04
C THR A 126 -0.34 -13.85 4.82
N GLY A 127 -0.78 -13.68 6.06
CA GLY A 127 -1.39 -14.76 6.84
C GLY A 127 -2.71 -15.26 6.22
N GLN A 128 -3.24 -16.33 6.82
CA GLN A 128 -4.61 -16.77 6.53
C GLN A 128 -5.63 -15.71 6.99
N PRO A 129 -6.83 -15.66 6.39
CA PRO A 129 -7.91 -14.81 6.87
C PRO A 129 -8.22 -15.09 8.35
N ASP A 130 -8.16 -14.06 9.21
CA ASP A 130 -8.40 -14.20 10.64
C ASP A 130 -9.89 -13.94 10.97
N PRO A 131 -10.68 -14.98 11.33
CA PRO A 131 -12.10 -14.80 11.62
C PRO A 131 -12.36 -13.91 12.83
N ASN A 132 -11.39 -13.73 13.74
CA ASN A 132 -11.54 -12.84 14.91
C ASN A 132 -11.23 -11.37 14.58
N ALA A 133 -10.66 -11.11 13.41
CA ALA A 133 -10.30 -9.77 12.95
C ALA A 133 -11.06 -9.40 11.66
N GLY A 134 -12.31 -9.87 11.52
CA GLY A 134 -13.13 -9.60 10.34
C GLY A 134 -12.55 -10.16 9.05
N TYR A 135 -11.87 -11.31 9.12
CA TYR A 135 -11.16 -11.96 8.01
C TYR A 135 -9.99 -11.15 7.41
N LYS A 136 -9.47 -10.16 8.14
CA LYS A 136 -8.22 -9.47 7.77
C LYS A 136 -7.08 -10.48 7.58
N MET A 137 -6.27 -10.23 6.57
CA MET A 137 -5.05 -10.99 6.26
C MET A 137 -3.84 -10.09 6.56
N TRP A 138 -2.97 -10.54 7.46
CA TRP A 138 -1.85 -9.76 7.95
C TRP A 138 -0.64 -9.89 7.03
N ALA A 139 -0.08 -8.76 6.60
CA ALA A 139 1.08 -8.70 5.73
C ALA A 139 2.35 -9.19 6.46
N THR A 140 3.09 -10.13 5.87
CA THR A 140 4.31 -10.71 6.45
C THR A 140 5.39 -10.91 5.40
N ASP A 141 6.65 -10.95 5.84
CA ASP A 141 7.77 -11.25 4.97
C ASP A 141 8.76 -12.23 5.60
N ALA A 142 9.56 -12.89 4.75
CA ALA A 142 10.63 -13.78 5.17
C ALA A 142 11.85 -13.62 4.26
N ILE A 143 13.04 -13.66 4.85
CA ILE A 143 14.33 -13.58 4.14
C ILE A 143 15.26 -14.66 4.67
N GLY A 144 16.09 -15.24 3.81
CA GLY A 144 17.07 -16.24 4.24
C GLY A 144 17.90 -16.78 3.10
N VAL A 145 18.53 -17.93 3.33
CA VAL A 145 19.27 -18.71 2.32
C VAL A 145 18.43 -19.93 1.94
N ILE A 146 18.38 -20.28 0.65
CA ILE A 146 17.56 -21.39 0.15
C ILE A 146 17.91 -22.72 0.85
N ALA A 147 19.19 -22.94 1.16
CA ALA A 147 19.67 -24.12 1.89
C ALA A 147 19.01 -24.35 3.26
N GLU A 148 18.40 -23.31 3.86
CA GLU A 148 17.78 -23.36 5.19
C GLU A 148 16.25 -23.55 5.13
N LEU A 149 15.63 -23.48 3.94
CA LEU A 149 14.20 -23.70 3.79
C LEU A 149 13.81 -25.18 3.98
N ASP A 150 12.60 -25.47 4.44
CA ASP A 150 12.10 -26.84 4.50
C ASP A 150 11.87 -27.39 3.08
N GLN A 151 12.44 -28.57 2.78
CA GLN A 151 12.28 -29.27 1.50
C GLN A 151 10.91 -29.95 1.32
N SER A 152 10.18 -30.12 2.42
CA SER A 152 8.86 -30.74 2.45
C SER A 152 7.73 -29.73 2.71
N GLY A 153 8.08 -28.45 2.79
CA GLY A 153 7.11 -27.38 3.02
C GLY A 153 6.08 -27.28 1.88
N PRO A 154 4.83 -26.91 2.19
CA PRO A 154 3.84 -26.65 1.16
C PRO A 154 4.28 -25.47 0.28
N PRO A 155 3.82 -25.40 -0.98
CA PRO A 155 4.05 -24.23 -1.82
C PRO A 155 3.51 -22.97 -1.13
N LYS A 156 4.27 -21.87 -1.18
CA LYS A 156 3.90 -20.60 -0.55
C LYS A 156 3.37 -19.63 -1.61
N PRO A 157 2.08 -19.24 -1.58
CA PRO A 157 1.55 -18.16 -2.41
C PRO A 157 2.10 -16.81 -1.95
N LEU A 158 2.64 -16.03 -2.88
CA LEU A 158 3.32 -14.76 -2.59
C LEU A 158 2.75 -13.62 -3.45
N ILE A 159 2.82 -12.41 -2.90
CA ILE A 159 2.59 -11.15 -3.64
C ILE A 159 3.85 -10.78 -4.40
N TYR A 160 5.01 -10.84 -3.72
CA TYR A 160 6.32 -10.56 -4.29
C TYR A 160 7.34 -11.59 -3.82
N GLY A 161 8.32 -11.89 -4.66
CA GLY A 161 9.41 -12.77 -4.29
C GLY A 161 10.56 -12.74 -5.28
N ALA A 162 11.77 -12.88 -4.76
CA ALA A 162 12.98 -12.94 -5.57
C ALA A 162 14.04 -13.82 -4.91
N ILE A 163 15.00 -14.26 -5.73
CA ILE A 163 16.22 -14.94 -5.29
C ILE A 163 17.44 -14.20 -5.82
N TRP A 164 18.56 -14.23 -5.10
CA TRP A 164 19.79 -13.57 -5.56
C TRP A 164 21.06 -14.17 -4.96
N ASN A 165 22.19 -13.90 -5.61
CA ASN A 165 23.53 -14.27 -5.14
C ASN A 165 24.56 -13.12 -5.24
N ASN A 166 24.10 -11.87 -5.27
CA ASN A 166 24.88 -10.64 -5.47
C ASN A 166 25.49 -10.47 -6.88
N GLN A 167 25.39 -11.46 -7.77
CA GLN A 167 25.79 -11.34 -9.18
C GLN A 167 24.59 -11.23 -10.12
N VAL A 168 23.52 -11.95 -9.79
CA VAL A 168 22.23 -11.88 -10.48
C VAL A 168 21.09 -12.00 -9.47
N CYS A 169 20.03 -11.22 -9.68
CA CYS A 169 18.77 -11.36 -8.97
C CYS A 169 17.68 -11.87 -9.93
N ALA A 170 17.08 -13.02 -9.63
CA ALA A 170 16.08 -13.67 -10.46
C ALA A 170 14.70 -13.66 -9.80
N PHE A 171 13.64 -13.45 -10.58
CA PHE A 171 12.27 -13.37 -10.08
C PHE A 171 11.24 -13.72 -11.16
N VAL A 172 10.00 -13.95 -10.72
CA VAL A 172 8.82 -14.02 -11.58
C VAL A 172 7.82 -12.99 -11.07
N ASP A 173 7.24 -12.20 -11.97
CA ASP A 173 6.20 -11.21 -11.69
C ASP A 173 5.02 -11.38 -12.66
N SER A 174 3.83 -10.90 -12.29
CA SER A 174 2.61 -11.05 -13.10
C SER A 174 1.62 -9.93 -12.88
N ASN A 175 0.80 -9.65 -13.90
CA ASN A 175 -0.34 -8.73 -13.78
C ASN A 175 -1.55 -9.33 -13.03
N TYR A 176 -1.48 -10.60 -12.61
CA TYR A 176 -2.54 -11.21 -11.80
C TYR A 176 -2.50 -10.65 -10.37
N PRO A 177 -3.59 -10.06 -9.85
CA PRO A 177 -3.52 -9.20 -8.67
C PRO A 177 -3.44 -9.96 -7.34
N LEU A 178 -3.85 -11.23 -7.30
CA LEU A 178 -4.02 -12.00 -6.05
C LEU A 178 -3.04 -13.17 -6.01
N PHE A 179 -2.02 -13.08 -5.16
CA PHE A 179 -0.95 -14.08 -5.02
C PHE A 179 -0.45 -14.64 -6.37
N PRO A 180 0.12 -13.81 -7.26
CA PRO A 180 0.47 -14.21 -8.61
C PRO A 180 1.44 -15.40 -8.72
N ILE A 181 2.28 -15.58 -7.71
CA ILE A 181 3.42 -16.49 -7.76
C ILE A 181 3.43 -17.42 -6.55
N ILE A 182 4.08 -18.56 -6.75
CA ILE A 182 4.29 -19.57 -5.74
C ILE A 182 5.77 -19.90 -5.68
N HIS A 183 6.35 -19.89 -4.49
CA HIS A 183 7.72 -20.34 -4.26
C HIS A 183 7.72 -21.63 -3.44
N GLN A 184 8.61 -22.56 -3.80
CA GLN A 184 8.75 -23.82 -3.06
C GLN A 184 10.19 -24.34 -3.12
N ARG A 185 10.67 -24.92 -2.02
CA ARG A 185 11.84 -25.80 -2.02
C ARG A 185 11.35 -27.23 -2.10
N THR A 186 11.91 -28.05 -2.99
CA THR A 186 11.50 -29.45 -3.13
C THR A 186 12.69 -30.38 -2.93
N THR A 187 12.42 -31.69 -2.87
CA THR A 187 13.48 -32.71 -2.78
C THR A 187 14.08 -33.07 -4.14
N GLN A 188 13.32 -32.87 -5.22
CA GLN A 188 13.73 -33.14 -6.60
C GLN A 188 14.48 -31.94 -7.20
N GLU A 189 13.95 -30.74 -6.98
CA GLU A 189 14.49 -29.46 -7.41
C GLU A 189 14.86 -28.61 -6.19
N THR A 190 16.04 -27.98 -6.21
CA THR A 190 16.52 -27.22 -5.04
C THR A 190 15.63 -26.02 -4.72
N TYR A 191 15.03 -25.37 -5.72
CA TYR A 191 14.09 -24.27 -5.52
C TYR A 191 13.29 -23.97 -6.79
N THR A 192 11.98 -23.79 -6.66
CA THR A 192 11.08 -23.53 -7.78
C THR A 192 10.25 -22.26 -7.55
N ILE A 193 10.03 -21.52 -8.64
CA ILE A 193 9.10 -20.40 -8.73
C ILE A 193 8.09 -20.74 -9.82
N ALA A 194 6.81 -20.77 -9.47
CA ALA A 194 5.70 -21.12 -10.33
C ALA A 194 4.63 -20.01 -10.29
N LEU A 195 3.66 -20.10 -11.20
CA LEU A 195 2.46 -19.26 -11.17
C LEU A 195 1.41 -19.88 -10.26
N ASN A 196 0.64 -19.03 -9.61
CA ASN A 196 -0.62 -19.46 -9.01
C ASN A 196 -1.72 -19.55 -10.08
N THR A 197 -2.86 -20.14 -9.75
CA THR A 197 -3.98 -20.28 -10.68
C THR A 197 -4.51 -18.92 -11.13
N TYR A 198 -4.48 -18.69 -12.44
CA TYR A 198 -5.02 -17.50 -13.09
C TYR A 198 -6.51 -17.69 -13.35
N GLN A 199 -7.33 -16.78 -12.84
CA GLN A 199 -8.75 -16.74 -13.15
C GLN A 199 -8.94 -15.98 -14.47
N TYR A 200 -9.38 -16.69 -15.52
CA TYR A 200 -9.76 -16.06 -16.80
C TYR A 200 -11.17 -15.47 -16.74
N ARG A 201 -12.09 -16.13 -16.02
CA ARG A 201 -13.44 -15.65 -15.76
C ARG A 201 -13.71 -15.57 -14.28
N VAL A 202 -14.30 -14.47 -13.85
CA VAL A 202 -14.87 -14.35 -12.51
C VAL A 202 -16.28 -13.80 -12.68
N ARG A 203 -17.29 -14.57 -12.25
CA ARG A 203 -18.72 -14.21 -12.38
C ARG A 203 -19.11 -13.74 -13.79
N GLY A 204 -18.69 -14.47 -14.82
CA GLY A 204 -18.97 -14.14 -16.23
C GLY A 204 -18.06 -13.05 -16.83
N LYS A 205 -17.32 -12.29 -16.02
CA LYS A 205 -16.41 -11.23 -16.48
C LYS A 205 -15.07 -11.82 -16.86
N VAL A 206 -14.60 -11.52 -18.07
CA VAL A 206 -13.24 -11.85 -18.53
C VAL A 206 -12.24 -10.91 -17.86
N LEU A 207 -11.23 -11.46 -17.19
CA LEU A 207 -10.13 -10.68 -16.61
C LEU A 207 -9.08 -10.29 -17.68
N PRO A 208 -8.26 -9.25 -17.43
CA PRO A 208 -7.16 -8.91 -18.32
C PRO A 208 -6.25 -10.10 -18.59
N MET A 209 -5.91 -10.34 -19.86
CA MET A 209 -5.08 -11.47 -20.25
C MET A 209 -3.78 -11.51 -19.45
N LEU A 210 -3.42 -12.72 -19.00
CA LEU A 210 -2.25 -12.95 -18.17
C LEU A 210 -0.96 -12.52 -18.88
N LYS A 211 -0.15 -11.73 -18.19
CA LYS A 211 1.20 -11.38 -18.57
C LYS A 211 2.13 -11.70 -17.41
N VAL A 212 3.15 -12.49 -17.71
CA VAL A 212 4.17 -12.93 -16.77
C VAL A 212 5.53 -12.41 -17.23
N THR A 213 6.32 -11.94 -16.28
CA THR A 213 7.71 -11.51 -16.51
C THR A 213 8.63 -12.42 -15.72
N VAL A 214 9.56 -13.08 -16.40
CA VAL A 214 10.71 -13.74 -15.76
C VAL A 214 11.92 -12.83 -15.94
N GLY A 215 12.45 -12.31 -14.83
CA GLY A 215 13.51 -11.30 -14.85
C GLY A 215 14.81 -11.81 -14.25
N PHE A 216 15.94 -11.35 -14.83
CA PHE A 216 17.29 -11.57 -14.34
C PHE A 216 18.02 -10.22 -14.24
N LEU A 217 18.02 -9.59 -13.07
CA LEU A 217 18.62 -8.28 -12.88
C LEU A 217 20.11 -8.42 -12.57
N GLY A 218 20.91 -7.56 -13.19
CA GLY A 218 22.21 -7.16 -12.65
C GLY A 218 22.04 -6.00 -11.66
N ASP A 219 23.11 -5.25 -11.43
CA ASP A 219 23.07 -4.00 -10.68
C ASP A 219 22.34 -2.91 -11.49
N ILE A 220 21.20 -2.45 -10.99
CA ILE A 220 20.41 -1.37 -11.59
C ILE A 220 20.35 -0.11 -10.69
N ASN A 221 21.01 -0.16 -9.54
CA ASN A 221 20.99 0.88 -8.52
C ASN A 221 22.37 1.58 -8.33
N GLY A 222 23.44 0.98 -8.86
CA GLY A 222 24.82 1.48 -8.88
C GLY A 222 25.71 1.01 -7.72
N ASP A 223 25.27 0.06 -6.89
CA ASP A 223 26.02 -0.44 -5.72
C ASP A 223 26.99 -1.59 -6.03
N GLN A 224 27.11 -1.98 -7.30
CA GLN A 224 27.94 -3.08 -7.82
C GLN A 224 27.48 -4.48 -7.40
N LEU A 225 26.27 -4.61 -6.84
CA LEU A 225 25.66 -5.86 -6.43
C LEU A 225 24.33 -6.05 -7.16
N ALA A 226 23.98 -7.29 -7.46
CA ALA A 226 22.63 -7.63 -7.92
C ALA A 226 21.90 -8.35 -6.78
N ASN A 227 21.07 -7.62 -6.05
CA ASN A 227 20.49 -8.05 -4.79
C ASN A 227 19.00 -7.68 -4.66
N LEU A 228 18.46 -7.80 -3.44
CA LEU A 228 17.05 -7.52 -3.16
C LEU A 228 16.66 -6.05 -3.42
N SER A 229 17.57 -5.09 -3.26
CA SER A 229 17.34 -3.68 -3.56
C SER A 229 17.09 -3.46 -5.06
N ASP A 230 17.79 -4.17 -5.94
CA ASP A 230 17.53 -4.13 -7.39
C ASP A 230 16.14 -4.63 -7.74
N TYR A 231 15.73 -5.76 -7.18
CA TYR A 231 14.38 -6.29 -7.39
C TYR A 231 13.31 -5.31 -6.92
N ARG A 232 13.44 -4.75 -5.72
CA ARG A 232 12.48 -3.80 -5.17
C ARG A 232 12.43 -2.50 -5.97
N LEU A 233 13.58 -2.01 -6.44
CA LEU A 233 13.66 -0.86 -7.34
C LEU A 233 12.99 -1.15 -8.68
N TRP A 234 13.18 -2.35 -9.24
CA TRP A 234 12.53 -2.78 -10.46
C TRP A 234 11.00 -2.84 -10.32
N ILE A 235 10.49 -3.45 -9.24
CA ILE A 235 9.04 -3.48 -8.95
C ILE A 235 8.51 -2.05 -8.83
N ASN A 236 9.19 -1.21 -8.04
CA ASN A 236 8.78 0.19 -7.87
C ASN A 236 8.67 0.91 -9.23
N ARG A 237 9.66 0.75 -10.11
CA ARG A 237 9.69 1.39 -11.44
C ARG A 237 8.68 0.80 -12.43
N SER A 238 8.32 -0.48 -12.30
CA SER A 238 7.52 -1.21 -13.29
C SER A 238 6.03 -1.21 -13.00
N HIS A 239 5.63 -1.01 -11.75
CA HIS A 239 4.22 -1.04 -11.32
C HIS A 239 3.58 0.35 -11.27
N SER A 240 2.26 0.40 -11.06
CA SER A 240 1.50 1.65 -10.97
C SER A 240 2.08 2.58 -9.89
N LYS A 241 2.20 3.86 -10.25
CA LYS A 241 2.56 4.92 -9.29
C LYS A 241 1.31 5.36 -8.53
N GLY A 242 1.51 5.77 -7.29
CA GLY A 242 0.48 6.41 -6.48
C GLY A 242 0.21 7.83 -6.96
N ASP A 243 -0.80 8.45 -6.38
CA ASP A 243 -1.10 9.85 -6.66
C ASP A 243 -0.03 10.78 -6.05
N SER A 244 0.54 11.66 -6.87
CA SER A 244 1.54 12.64 -6.42
C SER A 244 0.96 13.69 -5.47
N LEU A 245 -0.37 13.77 -5.38
CA LEU A 245 -1.10 14.60 -4.41
C LEU A 245 -0.56 14.49 -2.98
N TYR A 246 -0.01 13.33 -2.60
CA TYR A 246 0.43 13.05 -1.23
C TYR A 246 1.94 13.17 -1.00
N TYR A 247 2.72 13.65 -1.98
CA TYR A 247 4.18 13.68 -1.85
C TYR A 247 4.68 14.76 -0.88
N ASP A 248 4.04 15.92 -0.90
CA ASP A 248 4.41 17.15 -0.18
C ASP A 248 3.28 17.69 0.70
N ALA A 249 2.14 17.00 0.75
CA ALA A 249 1.01 17.40 1.58
C ALA A 249 1.16 16.92 3.04
N VAL A 250 0.82 17.79 3.98
CA VAL A 250 0.63 17.43 5.39
C VAL A 250 -0.75 16.81 5.53
N LYS A 251 -0.79 15.48 5.66
CA LYS A 251 -2.01 14.68 5.75
C LYS A 251 -2.38 14.42 7.21
N TYR A 252 -3.63 14.72 7.59
CA TYR A 252 -4.13 14.42 8.93
C TYR A 252 -5.65 14.23 8.99
N LYS A 253 -6.12 13.61 10.08
CA LYS A 253 -7.54 13.43 10.41
C LYS A 253 -7.94 14.43 11.49
N ILE A 254 -9.15 14.96 11.43
CA ILE A 254 -9.78 15.69 12.53
C ILE A 254 -10.99 14.88 13.00
N LEU A 255 -10.95 14.42 14.25
CA LEU A 255 -12.08 13.73 14.87
C LEU A 255 -13.16 14.76 15.25
N MET A 256 -14.32 14.63 14.63
CA MET A 256 -15.45 15.55 14.77
C MET A 256 -16.43 15.04 15.83
N HIS A 257 -16.87 13.79 15.69
CA HIS A 257 -17.89 13.21 16.57
C HIS A 257 -17.80 11.68 16.57
N TYR A 258 -17.85 11.08 17.76
CA TYR A 258 -17.89 9.63 17.96
C TYR A 258 -19.22 9.24 18.61
N ALA A 259 -19.91 8.20 18.14
CA ALA A 259 -21.11 7.70 18.80
C ALA A 259 -20.73 6.97 20.11
N PRO A 260 -21.15 7.45 21.30
CA PRO A 260 -22.54 7.79 21.59
C PRO A 260 -22.84 9.31 21.70
N PRO A 261 -24.07 9.75 21.35
CA PRO A 261 -24.50 11.16 21.38
C PRO A 261 -24.28 11.87 22.73
N ASP A 262 -24.41 11.12 23.83
CA ASP A 262 -24.36 11.66 25.20
C ASP A 262 -23.00 12.28 25.57
N ALA A 263 -21.93 11.98 24.82
CA ALA A 263 -20.60 12.52 25.05
C ALA A 263 -20.33 13.83 24.27
N GLY A 264 -21.19 14.18 23.29
CA GLY A 264 -21.11 15.38 22.44
C GLY A 264 -19.98 15.39 21.41
N SER A 265 -19.89 16.44 20.57
CA SER A 265 -18.87 16.57 19.50
C SER A 265 -17.45 16.74 20.01
N CYS A 266 -16.47 16.00 19.47
CA CYS A 266 -15.04 16.21 19.72
C CYS A 266 -14.55 17.58 19.18
N THR A 267 -15.03 17.93 17.99
CA THR A 267 -14.64 19.13 17.25
C THR A 267 -15.84 19.57 16.40
N ASN A 268 -16.16 20.86 16.39
CA ASN A 268 -17.14 21.43 15.46
C ASN A 268 -16.43 22.05 14.23
N LEU A 269 -17.19 22.54 13.24
CA LEU A 269 -16.61 23.08 12.01
C LEU A 269 -15.77 24.35 12.22
N GLU A 270 -16.13 25.21 13.18
CA GLU A 270 -15.36 26.41 13.52
C GLU A 270 -14.02 26.04 14.17
N ASP A 271 -14.06 25.14 15.15
CA ASP A 271 -12.87 24.61 15.83
C ASP A 271 -11.94 23.85 14.85
N SER A 272 -12.50 23.24 13.81
CA SER A 272 -11.72 22.60 12.73
C SER A 272 -10.92 23.62 11.94
N GLU A 273 -11.50 24.80 11.63
CA GLU A 273 -10.78 25.86 10.93
C GLU A 273 -9.57 26.35 11.76
N GLU A 274 -9.70 26.43 13.09
CA GLU A 274 -8.58 26.78 13.97
C GLU A 274 -7.45 25.75 13.94
N ILE A 275 -7.77 24.44 13.86
CA ILE A 275 -6.76 23.38 13.65
C ILE A 275 -6.07 23.58 12.30
N ILE A 276 -6.84 23.75 11.23
CA ILE A 276 -6.33 23.92 9.86
C ILE A 276 -5.43 25.15 9.75
N LYS A 277 -5.82 26.26 10.36
CA LYS A 277 -5.05 27.49 10.41
C LYS A 277 -3.75 27.33 11.20
N ALA A 278 -3.77 26.67 12.36
CA ALA A 278 -2.56 26.40 13.13
C ALA A 278 -1.57 25.53 12.35
N MET A 279 -2.07 24.51 11.63
CA MET A 279 -1.27 23.64 10.76
C MET A 279 -0.70 24.38 9.56
N PHE A 280 -1.48 25.28 8.94
CA PHE A 280 -1.01 26.17 7.87
C PHE A 280 0.15 27.06 8.35
N HIS A 281 -0.01 27.70 9.50
CA HIS A 281 0.99 28.62 10.04
C HIS A 281 2.26 27.91 10.47
N ILE A 282 2.17 26.77 11.17
CA ILE A 282 3.35 26.06 11.66
C ILE A 282 4.17 25.39 10.56
N THR A 283 3.59 25.22 9.36
CA THR A 283 4.26 24.67 8.16
C THR A 283 4.64 25.74 7.15
N ASP A 284 4.35 27.02 7.44
CA ASP A 284 4.53 28.14 6.51
C ASP A 284 3.81 27.97 5.16
N GLY A 285 2.64 27.33 5.20
CA GLY A 285 1.73 27.22 4.05
C GLY A 285 1.97 26.04 3.12
N LEU A 286 2.63 24.97 3.59
CA LEU A 286 2.69 23.70 2.84
C LEU A 286 1.29 23.18 2.51
N PRO A 287 1.11 22.43 1.41
CA PRO A 287 -0.16 21.82 1.06
C PRO A 287 -0.70 20.94 2.19
N GLN A 288 -2.02 20.91 2.39
CA GLN A 288 -2.66 20.11 3.44
C GLN A 288 -3.76 19.21 2.86
N ILE A 289 -3.90 18.01 3.45
CA ILE A 289 -5.02 17.11 3.18
C ILE A 289 -5.66 16.73 4.50
N ILE A 290 -6.90 17.14 4.69
CA ILE A 290 -7.65 16.95 5.92
C ILE A 290 -8.77 15.94 5.69
N TYR A 291 -8.87 14.94 6.56
CA TYR A 291 -10.03 14.05 6.61
C TYR A 291 -10.85 14.33 7.86
N LEU A 292 -12.07 14.82 7.71
CA LEU A 292 -12.99 14.91 8.84
C LEU A 292 -13.54 13.51 9.16
N VAL A 293 -13.52 13.14 10.44
CA VAL A 293 -13.99 11.83 10.94
C VAL A 293 -15.26 12.02 11.77
N GLY A 294 -16.37 11.44 11.34
CA GLY A 294 -17.68 11.58 11.99
C GLY A 294 -18.44 12.84 11.60
N GLN A 295 -18.18 13.36 10.40
CA GLN A 295 -18.85 14.48 9.77
C GLN A 295 -20.31 14.21 9.39
N GLN A 296 -20.67 12.94 9.15
CA GLN A 296 -22.00 12.55 8.68
C GLN A 296 -22.99 12.33 9.81
N LEU A 297 -24.29 12.38 9.51
CA LEU A 297 -25.35 12.07 10.46
C LEU A 297 -25.07 10.75 11.21
N GLY A 298 -25.15 10.81 12.54
CA GLY A 298 -24.82 9.69 13.44
C GLY A 298 -23.37 9.68 13.95
N GLY A 299 -22.47 10.46 13.35
CA GLY A 299 -21.05 10.51 13.72
C GLY A 299 -20.24 9.32 13.19
N HIS A 300 -18.99 9.20 13.66
CA HIS A 300 -18.13 8.07 13.34
C HIS A 300 -18.76 6.77 13.86
N ASP A 301 -18.74 5.73 13.02
CA ASP A 301 -19.23 4.38 13.34
C ASP A 301 -20.71 4.34 13.78
N GLY A 302 -21.53 5.21 13.19
CA GLY A 302 -22.93 5.37 13.58
C GLY A 302 -23.97 4.86 12.57
N THR A 303 -23.69 4.91 11.26
CA THR A 303 -24.73 4.79 10.23
C THR A 303 -24.38 3.93 9.02
N TYR A 304 -23.18 3.36 8.91
CA TYR A 304 -22.83 2.48 7.78
C TYR A 304 -23.79 1.27 7.65
N PRO A 305 -24.14 0.81 6.43
CA PRO A 305 -23.68 1.25 5.11
C PRO A 305 -24.26 2.57 4.61
N THR A 306 -25.20 3.20 5.31
CA THR A 306 -25.72 4.53 4.91
C THR A 306 -24.59 5.55 4.95
N LEU A 307 -24.30 6.12 3.77
CA LEU A 307 -23.28 7.16 3.58
C LEU A 307 -23.94 8.55 3.55
N GLY A 308 -25.10 8.67 2.92
CA GLY A 308 -25.86 9.92 2.82
C GLY A 308 -26.52 10.35 4.14
N GLY A 309 -27.37 11.39 4.08
CA GLY A 309 -28.14 11.89 5.22
C GLY A 309 -27.68 13.24 5.78
N GLY A 310 -26.65 13.83 5.18
CA GLY A 310 -26.21 15.20 5.48
C GLY A 310 -25.18 15.32 6.61
N THR A 311 -24.79 16.57 6.87
CA THR A 311 -23.82 16.91 7.93
C THR A 311 -24.41 16.65 9.31
N ASN A 312 -23.61 16.12 10.23
CA ASN A 312 -24.02 15.91 11.62
C ASN A 312 -24.39 17.26 12.28
N PRO A 313 -25.63 17.45 12.76
CA PRO A 313 -26.07 18.72 13.33
C PRO A 313 -25.31 19.11 14.61
N GLU A 314 -24.68 18.15 15.30
CA GLU A 314 -23.87 18.40 16.51
C GLU A 314 -22.55 19.11 16.21
N ILE A 315 -22.07 19.09 14.95
CA ILE A 315 -20.79 19.71 14.56
C ILE A 315 -20.99 20.99 13.75
N GLY A 316 -22.21 21.24 13.25
CA GLY A 316 -22.58 22.42 12.48
C GLY A 316 -23.56 22.11 11.34
N THR A 317 -23.69 23.05 10.42
CA THR A 317 -24.62 23.00 9.27
C THR A 317 -23.90 22.65 7.96
N GLU A 318 -24.65 22.20 6.96
CA GLU A 318 -24.11 21.94 5.61
C GLU A 318 -23.50 23.19 4.97
N GLU A 319 -24.11 24.36 5.20
CA GLU A 319 -23.59 25.64 4.72
C GLU A 319 -22.24 25.97 5.36
N GLN A 320 -22.10 25.79 6.67
CA GLN A 320 -20.81 25.94 7.36
C GLN A 320 -19.77 24.95 6.83
N LEU A 321 -20.16 23.72 6.48
CA LEU A 321 -19.23 22.75 5.91
C LEU A 321 -18.74 23.18 4.52
N ARG A 322 -19.63 23.71 3.68
CA ARG A 322 -19.26 24.25 2.36
C ARG A 322 -18.32 25.47 2.51
N GLN A 323 -18.63 26.38 3.43
CA GLN A 323 -17.77 27.53 3.75
C GLN A 323 -16.39 27.11 4.28
N LEU A 324 -16.31 26.05 5.09
CA LEU A 324 -15.03 25.49 5.54
C LEU A 324 -14.23 24.91 4.37
N SER A 325 -14.88 24.17 3.47
CA SER A 325 -14.25 23.63 2.26
C SER A 325 -13.70 24.72 1.34
N GLU A 326 -14.44 25.81 1.13
CA GLU A 326 -13.98 26.99 0.40
C GLU A 326 -12.80 27.66 1.10
N SER A 327 -12.90 27.87 2.42
CA SER A 327 -11.82 28.49 3.21
C SER A 327 -10.53 27.67 3.18
N CYS A 328 -10.62 26.33 3.18
CA CYS A 328 -9.45 25.46 3.04
C CYS A 328 -8.67 25.77 1.75
N GLN A 329 -9.38 25.92 0.63
CA GLN A 329 -8.77 26.18 -0.67
C GLN A 329 -8.26 27.62 -0.79
N GLU A 330 -9.06 28.60 -0.37
CA GLU A 330 -8.76 30.01 -0.58
C GLU A 330 -7.74 30.60 0.41
N LYS A 331 -7.69 30.08 1.64
CA LYS A 331 -6.89 30.68 2.73
C LYS A 331 -5.74 29.81 3.21
N TYR A 332 -5.86 28.47 3.12
CA TYR A 332 -4.98 27.57 3.86
C TYR A 332 -4.24 26.54 3.00
N ASN A 333 -4.26 26.67 1.67
CA ASN A 333 -3.62 25.74 0.74
C ASN A 333 -4.01 24.27 1.04
N ALA A 334 -5.30 24.04 1.32
CA ALA A 334 -5.79 22.82 1.93
C ALA A 334 -6.92 22.18 1.10
N ILE A 335 -6.89 20.84 1.06
CA ILE A 335 -7.98 20.02 0.54
C ILE A 335 -8.72 19.43 1.73
N LEU A 336 -10.00 19.80 1.87
CA LEU A 336 -10.92 19.15 2.78
C LEU A 336 -11.47 17.87 2.14
N SER A 337 -11.43 16.79 2.89
CA SER A 337 -11.93 15.46 2.53
C SER A 337 -12.50 14.78 3.79
N TYR A 338 -12.94 13.55 3.64
CA TYR A 338 -13.80 12.88 4.61
C TYR A 338 -13.39 11.43 4.83
N HIS A 339 -13.72 10.95 6.01
CA HIS A 339 -13.68 9.54 6.38
C HIS A 339 -15.01 8.89 6.05
N CYS A 340 -14.95 7.71 5.44
CA CYS A 340 -16.07 6.89 5.01
C CYS A 340 -15.69 5.41 5.23
N ASN A 341 -16.66 4.50 5.25
CA ASN A 341 -16.44 3.07 5.37
C ASN A 341 -17.40 2.35 4.42
N ILE A 342 -16.91 1.29 3.77
CA ILE A 342 -17.69 0.48 2.81
C ILE A 342 -17.72 -1.02 3.19
N ASP A 343 -17.23 -1.35 4.37
CA ASP A 343 -17.07 -2.71 4.88
C ASP A 343 -18.00 -3.01 6.06
N ASP A 344 -18.19 -2.06 6.97
CA ASP A 344 -18.94 -2.28 8.21
C ASP A 344 -20.44 -1.94 8.04
N ALA A 345 -21.31 -2.69 8.73
CA ALA A 345 -22.75 -2.47 8.69
C ALA A 345 -23.38 -2.50 10.10
N TYR A 346 -24.27 -1.54 10.36
CA TYR A 346 -25.04 -1.43 11.59
C TYR A 346 -26.51 -1.70 11.33
N ARG A 347 -27.14 -2.51 12.21
CA ARG A 347 -28.51 -3.00 12.01
C ARG A 347 -29.58 -1.90 12.00
N ASN A 348 -29.28 -0.76 12.63
CA ASN A 348 -30.14 0.42 12.67
C ASN A 348 -29.97 1.35 11.44
N SER A 349 -29.03 1.05 10.54
CA SER A 349 -28.81 1.81 9.31
C SER A 349 -30.00 1.70 8.36
N GLN A 350 -30.32 2.80 7.65
CA GLN A 350 -31.41 2.81 6.66
C GLN A 350 -31.12 1.87 5.49
N ASP A 351 -29.84 1.73 5.12
CA ASP A 351 -29.40 0.91 4.00
C ASP A 351 -28.97 -0.50 4.44
N TRP A 352 -29.41 -0.96 5.62
CA TRP A 352 -29.26 -2.35 6.01
C TRP A 352 -30.08 -3.26 5.09
N ASP A 353 -29.40 -4.11 4.31
CA ASP A 353 -30.06 -5.02 3.38
C ASP A 353 -29.32 -6.37 3.28
N HIS A 354 -30.04 -7.45 3.57
CA HIS A 354 -29.50 -8.82 3.55
C HIS A 354 -29.06 -9.29 2.15
N ARG A 355 -29.37 -8.54 1.08
CA ARG A 355 -28.86 -8.81 -0.28
C ARG A 355 -27.35 -8.60 -0.40
N TYR A 356 -26.76 -7.73 0.41
CA TYR A 356 -25.31 -7.43 0.38
C TYR A 356 -24.68 -7.35 1.78
N VAL A 357 -25.46 -7.38 2.85
CA VAL A 357 -24.96 -7.43 4.23
C VAL A 357 -24.91 -8.87 4.73
N VAL A 358 -23.70 -9.29 5.10
CA VAL A 358 -23.41 -10.51 5.85
C VAL A 358 -23.58 -10.20 7.34
N GLU A 359 -24.56 -10.81 8.00
CA GLU A 359 -24.71 -10.64 9.45
C GLU A 359 -23.57 -11.31 10.21
N SER A 360 -23.06 -10.65 11.26
CA SER A 360 -22.11 -11.28 12.17
C SER A 360 -22.78 -12.44 12.92
N GLY A 361 -22.24 -13.66 12.81
CA GLY A 361 -22.79 -14.86 13.47
C GLY A 361 -22.73 -14.88 15.00
N ASN A 362 -22.17 -13.84 15.63
CA ASN A 362 -22.22 -13.67 17.08
C ASN A 362 -23.46 -12.82 17.44
N PRO A 363 -24.40 -13.35 18.25
CA PRO A 363 -25.56 -12.59 18.73
C PRO A 363 -25.21 -11.51 19.79
N GLY A 364 -23.93 -11.14 19.93
CA GLY A 364 -23.44 -10.11 20.84
C GLY A 364 -22.69 -9.04 20.07
N GLU A 365 -22.95 -7.78 20.43
CA GLU A 365 -22.20 -6.59 20.01
C GLU A 365 -20.70 -6.88 20.12
N ASP A 366 -19.94 -6.72 19.03
CA ASP A 366 -18.50 -6.61 19.17
C ASP A 366 -18.16 -5.34 19.98
N ALA A 367 -16.88 -5.13 20.30
CA ALA A 367 -16.47 -3.96 21.09
C ALA A 367 -16.84 -2.60 20.44
N LEU A 368 -17.24 -2.60 19.15
CA LEU A 368 -17.57 -1.42 18.34
C LEU A 368 -19.04 -1.39 17.90
N ASN A 369 -19.88 -2.33 18.36
CA ASN A 369 -21.28 -2.53 17.93
C ASN A 369 -21.49 -2.76 16.42
N VAL A 370 -20.54 -3.32 15.69
CA VAL A 370 -20.72 -3.73 14.29
C VAL A 370 -21.62 -4.97 14.25
N HIS A 371 -22.67 -4.93 13.41
CA HIS A 371 -23.69 -5.99 13.34
C HIS A 371 -23.55 -6.89 12.10
N GLY A 372 -22.76 -6.47 11.13
CA GLY A 372 -22.51 -7.20 9.90
C GLY A 372 -21.41 -6.56 9.07
N SER A 373 -21.07 -7.21 7.96
CA SER A 373 -20.10 -6.73 6.99
C SER A 373 -20.66 -6.77 5.57
N ILE A 374 -20.17 -5.90 4.70
CA ILE A 374 -20.70 -5.70 3.35
C ILE A 374 -19.93 -6.58 2.37
N SER A 375 -20.64 -7.38 1.58
CA SER A 375 -20.08 -8.01 0.38
C SER A 375 -19.97 -6.97 -0.71
N HIS A 376 -18.75 -6.57 -1.06
CA HIS A 376 -18.52 -5.60 -2.12
C HIS A 376 -19.06 -6.10 -3.46
N THR A 377 -18.98 -7.41 -3.70
CA THR A 377 -19.49 -8.02 -4.94
C THR A 377 -20.99 -7.80 -5.10
N LEU A 378 -21.80 -8.18 -4.10
CA LEU A 378 -23.26 -8.06 -4.20
C LEU A 378 -23.72 -6.60 -4.08
N ASP A 379 -22.99 -5.78 -3.33
CA ASP A 379 -23.28 -4.34 -3.23
C ASP A 379 -23.09 -3.62 -4.58
N VAL A 380 -22.08 -4.03 -5.36
CA VAL A 380 -21.91 -3.61 -6.76
C VAL A 380 -23.01 -4.18 -7.67
N GLU A 381 -23.34 -5.46 -7.56
CA GLU A 381 -24.36 -6.10 -8.41
C GLU A 381 -25.77 -5.54 -8.18
N THR A 382 -26.09 -5.14 -6.95
CA THR A 382 -27.33 -4.46 -6.60
C THR A 382 -27.31 -2.96 -6.93
N ASN A 383 -26.13 -2.42 -7.28
CA ASN A 383 -25.88 -1.00 -7.59
C ASN A 383 -26.12 -0.05 -6.39
N GLU A 384 -26.22 -0.57 -5.17
CA GLU A 384 -26.54 0.21 -3.98
C GLU A 384 -25.34 1.02 -3.51
N ILE A 385 -24.12 0.48 -3.57
CA ILE A 385 -22.91 1.25 -3.25
C ILE A 385 -22.78 2.53 -4.08
N PHE A 386 -23.08 2.47 -5.38
CA PHE A 386 -22.96 3.63 -6.25
C PHE A 386 -24.04 4.67 -5.95
N ARG A 387 -25.26 4.25 -5.63
CA ARG A 387 -26.30 5.17 -5.14
C ARG A 387 -25.86 5.86 -3.85
N ARG A 388 -25.36 5.10 -2.87
CA ARG A 388 -24.91 5.66 -1.58
C ARG A 388 -23.72 6.60 -1.74
N LEU A 389 -22.78 6.31 -2.65
CA LEU A 389 -21.68 7.21 -2.98
C LEU A 389 -22.13 8.48 -3.71
N GLU A 390 -23.14 8.41 -4.58
CA GLU A 390 -23.74 9.60 -5.20
C GLU A 390 -24.38 10.51 -4.14
N GLU A 391 -25.20 9.95 -3.26
CA GLU A 391 -25.81 10.68 -2.14
C GLU A 391 -24.74 11.28 -1.20
N TYR A 392 -23.66 10.55 -0.95
CA TYR A 392 -22.53 11.04 -0.18
C TYR A 392 -21.87 12.27 -0.82
N MET A 393 -21.63 12.23 -2.14
CA MET A 393 -21.04 13.33 -2.89
C MET A 393 -21.98 14.55 -3.02
N GLU A 394 -23.29 14.37 -2.90
CA GLU A 394 -24.25 15.48 -2.82
C GLU A 394 -24.17 16.20 -1.46
N CYS A 395 -24.01 15.42 -0.39
CA CYS A 395 -23.92 15.91 0.98
C CYS A 395 -22.58 16.62 1.26
N PHE A 396 -21.47 16.07 0.76
CA PHE A 396 -20.12 16.47 1.15
C PHE A 396 -19.30 16.95 -0.06
N PRO A 397 -18.70 18.17 -0.01
CA PRO A 397 -17.88 18.66 -1.12
C PRO A 397 -16.54 17.92 -1.22
N ILE A 398 -16.48 16.90 -2.08
CA ILE A 398 -15.27 16.10 -2.34
C ILE A 398 -14.55 16.58 -3.60
N ALA A 399 -13.31 17.02 -3.45
CA ALA A 399 -12.52 17.55 -4.57
C ALA A 399 -11.57 16.53 -5.22
N LYS A 400 -10.78 15.79 -4.42
CA LYS A 400 -9.62 15.02 -4.92
C LYS A 400 -9.39 13.68 -4.24
N THR A 401 -9.77 13.52 -2.99
CA THR A 401 -9.43 12.34 -2.20
C THR A 401 -10.58 11.94 -1.29
N LEU A 402 -10.63 10.66 -0.92
CA LEU A 402 -11.52 10.10 0.09
C LEU A 402 -10.75 9.07 0.93
N HIS A 403 -11.05 8.99 2.22
CA HIS A 403 -10.52 7.95 3.10
C HIS A 403 -11.57 6.86 3.32
N LEU A 404 -11.25 5.63 2.89
CA LEU A 404 -12.05 4.44 3.14
C LEU A 404 -11.44 3.68 4.31
N ASP A 405 -12.02 3.87 5.48
CA ASP A 405 -11.55 3.26 6.71
C ASP A 405 -11.75 1.75 6.70
N ASN A 406 -10.88 1.05 7.42
CA ASN A 406 -11.01 -0.38 7.69
C ASN A 406 -11.19 -1.27 6.44
N MET A 407 -10.69 -0.84 5.28
CA MET A 407 -10.94 -1.52 4.00
C MET A 407 -10.40 -2.96 3.99
N ARG A 408 -11.25 -3.96 3.75
CA ARG A 408 -10.86 -5.38 3.69
C ARG A 408 -11.05 -5.92 2.29
N LEU A 409 -10.22 -6.89 1.88
CA LEU A 409 -10.39 -7.52 0.58
C LEU A 409 -11.62 -8.45 0.52
N THR A 410 -12.07 -8.98 1.66
CA THR A 410 -13.20 -9.92 1.68
C THR A 410 -13.92 -9.88 3.03
N ASN A 411 -15.25 -9.94 2.98
CA ASN A 411 -16.14 -10.00 4.14
C ASN A 411 -17.04 -11.26 4.13
N THR A 412 -16.90 -12.11 3.11
CA THR A 412 -17.83 -13.22 2.82
C THR A 412 -17.27 -14.61 3.09
N LEU A 413 -15.98 -14.73 3.44
CA LEU A 413 -15.34 -16.02 3.61
C LEU A 413 -15.99 -16.84 4.73
N TYR A 414 -16.28 -18.11 4.42
CA TYR A 414 -16.90 -19.09 5.32
C TYR A 414 -18.30 -18.69 5.82
N GLN A 415 -19.01 -17.83 5.09
CA GLN A 415 -20.36 -17.40 5.42
C GLN A 415 -21.39 -18.24 4.67
N THR A 416 -22.34 -18.80 5.41
CA THR A 416 -23.42 -19.64 4.84
C THR A 416 -24.27 -18.82 3.88
N GLY A 417 -24.46 -19.30 2.66
CA GLY A 417 -25.19 -18.61 1.59
C GLY A 417 -24.33 -17.68 0.72
N TRP A 418 -23.03 -17.57 1.00
CA TRP A 418 -22.07 -16.71 0.28
C TRP A 418 -20.88 -17.51 -0.26
N GLU A 419 -21.00 -18.84 -0.32
CA GLU A 419 -19.90 -19.76 -0.63
C GLU A 419 -19.30 -19.55 -2.04
N GLU A 420 -20.06 -18.93 -2.94
CA GLU A 420 -19.63 -18.62 -4.32
C GLU A 420 -18.87 -17.28 -4.44
N ILE A 421 -18.70 -16.53 -3.34
CA ILE A 421 -18.05 -15.22 -3.35
C ILE A 421 -16.75 -15.30 -2.54
N GLY A 422 -15.66 -15.57 -3.26
CA GLY A 422 -14.32 -15.62 -2.71
C GLY A 422 -13.58 -14.29 -2.77
N VAL A 423 -12.29 -14.35 -2.43
CA VAL A 423 -11.39 -13.19 -2.38
C VAL A 423 -11.24 -12.52 -3.75
N ILE A 424 -11.18 -13.31 -4.82
CA ILE A 424 -11.00 -12.76 -6.17
C ILE A 424 -12.29 -12.09 -6.66
N GLU A 425 -13.46 -12.66 -6.37
CA GLU A 425 -14.77 -12.05 -6.66
C GLU A 425 -14.90 -10.68 -5.98
N GLU A 426 -14.66 -10.62 -4.67
CA GLU A 426 -14.71 -9.37 -3.90
C GLU A 426 -13.78 -8.30 -4.45
N LEU A 427 -12.58 -8.69 -4.90
CA LEU A 427 -11.65 -7.76 -5.54
C LEU A 427 -12.15 -7.28 -6.91
N VAL A 428 -12.40 -8.19 -7.86
CA VAL A 428 -12.56 -7.83 -9.29
C VAL A 428 -13.99 -7.44 -9.67
N CYS A 429 -14.97 -7.89 -8.89
CA CYS A 429 -16.39 -7.58 -9.06
C CYS A 429 -16.91 -6.62 -7.98
N GLY A 430 -16.21 -6.43 -6.87
CA GLY A 430 -16.57 -5.48 -5.81
C GLY A 430 -15.67 -4.24 -5.77
N LEU A 431 -14.52 -4.34 -5.09
CA LEU A 431 -13.64 -3.20 -4.80
C LEU A 431 -13.10 -2.50 -6.05
N MET A 432 -12.59 -3.23 -7.05
CA MET A 432 -12.05 -2.61 -8.27
C MET A 432 -13.10 -1.75 -9.01
N PRO A 433 -14.34 -2.22 -9.26
CA PRO A 433 -15.41 -1.36 -9.77
C PRO A 433 -15.68 -0.10 -8.95
N ILE A 434 -15.67 -0.20 -7.61
CA ILE A 434 -15.84 0.95 -6.71
C ILE A 434 -14.69 1.96 -6.90
N MET A 435 -13.43 1.48 -6.88
CA MET A 435 -12.25 2.33 -7.09
C MET A 435 -12.23 2.96 -8.49
N GLU A 436 -12.63 2.22 -9.53
CA GLU A 436 -12.73 2.75 -10.89
C GLU A 436 -13.80 3.84 -11.01
N TRP A 437 -14.94 3.68 -10.33
CA TRP A 437 -16.02 4.68 -10.31
C TRP A 437 -15.57 5.99 -9.66
N LEU A 438 -14.82 5.90 -8.56
CA LEU A 438 -14.23 7.04 -7.84
C LEU A 438 -13.11 7.70 -8.67
N LYS A 439 -12.22 6.89 -9.24
CA LYS A 439 -11.12 7.37 -10.11
C LYS A 439 -11.63 8.12 -11.35
N LYS A 440 -12.71 7.65 -11.99
CA LYS A 440 -13.36 8.36 -13.12
C LYS A 440 -13.85 9.76 -12.75
N ARG A 441 -14.05 10.04 -11.46
CA ARG A 441 -14.43 11.35 -10.92
C ARG A 441 -13.25 12.14 -10.37
N GLY A 442 -12.01 11.67 -10.59
CA GLY A 442 -10.80 12.34 -10.11
C GLY A 442 -10.56 12.20 -8.61
N ILE A 443 -11.17 11.19 -7.97
CA ILE A 443 -11.01 10.91 -6.54
C ILE A 443 -10.01 9.76 -6.37
N THR A 444 -8.90 10.05 -5.67
CA THR A 444 -7.92 9.05 -5.22
C THR A 444 -8.22 8.58 -3.80
N ILE A 445 -7.85 7.35 -3.46
CA ILE A 445 -8.28 6.71 -2.22
C ILE A 445 -7.11 6.49 -1.27
N THR A 446 -7.37 6.72 0.02
CA THR A 446 -6.54 6.22 1.12
C THR A 446 -7.35 5.26 1.98
N THR A 447 -6.66 4.37 2.69
CA THR A 447 -7.29 3.43 3.64
C THR A 447 -6.54 3.45 4.98
N GLU A 448 -7.10 2.78 5.99
CA GLU A 448 -6.51 2.63 7.31
C GLU A 448 -5.09 2.04 7.23
N GLY A 449 -4.88 0.94 6.51
CA GLY A 449 -3.57 0.28 6.41
C GLY A 449 -3.49 -0.73 5.26
N HIS A 450 -2.38 -1.46 5.18
CA HIS A 450 -2.23 -2.59 4.25
C HIS A 450 -2.95 -3.84 4.74
N ASN A 451 -3.12 -3.97 6.07
CA ASN A 451 -3.76 -5.14 6.66
C ASN A 451 -5.16 -5.35 6.09
N GLY A 452 -5.43 -6.57 5.61
CA GLY A 452 -6.66 -6.90 4.89
C GLY A 452 -6.51 -7.00 3.37
N LEU A 453 -5.34 -6.68 2.80
CA LEU A 453 -5.11 -6.66 1.34
C LEU A 453 -3.96 -7.60 0.92
N PRO A 454 -4.21 -8.87 0.55
CA PRO A 454 -3.23 -9.80 -0.02
C PRO A 454 -2.85 -9.52 -1.49
N ILE A 455 -2.65 -8.25 -1.83
CA ILE A 455 -2.43 -7.75 -3.19
C ILE A 455 -1.32 -6.70 -3.20
N ASP A 456 -0.93 -6.25 -4.39
CA ASP A 456 -0.25 -4.96 -4.51
C ASP A 456 -1.23 -3.82 -4.15
N PRO A 457 -1.04 -3.08 -3.04
CA PRO A 457 -2.05 -2.12 -2.59
C PRO A 457 -2.20 -0.94 -3.56
N SER A 458 -1.20 -0.63 -4.38
CA SER A 458 -1.27 0.52 -5.30
C SER A 458 -2.22 0.30 -6.48
N ILE A 459 -2.85 -0.87 -6.59
CA ILE A 459 -3.94 -1.10 -7.54
C ILE A 459 -5.27 -0.53 -7.03
N LEU A 460 -5.43 -0.35 -5.72
CA LEU A 460 -6.65 0.19 -5.10
C LEU A 460 -6.46 1.58 -4.51
N VAL A 461 -5.34 1.81 -3.81
CA VAL A 461 -5.16 3.00 -2.97
C VAL A 461 -3.83 3.70 -3.24
N SER A 462 -3.74 4.97 -2.85
CA SER A 462 -2.53 5.79 -2.92
C SER A 462 -1.97 6.17 -1.54
N GLY A 463 -2.60 5.74 -0.46
CA GLY A 463 -2.10 6.02 0.87
C GLY A 463 -2.70 5.19 2.00
N PHE A 464 -1.91 5.06 3.06
CA PHE A 464 -2.30 4.43 4.32
C PHE A 464 -2.38 5.46 5.45
N TRP A 465 -3.28 5.26 6.40
CA TRP A 465 -3.26 6.01 7.65
C TRP A 465 -2.15 5.48 8.56
N HIS A 466 -2.12 4.16 8.74
CA HIS A 466 -1.14 3.37 9.46
C HIS A 466 -0.29 2.55 8.49
N TYR A 467 1.02 2.81 8.46
CA TYR A 467 1.96 2.07 7.63
C TYR A 467 2.40 0.79 8.33
N ASP A 468 1.56 -0.22 8.23
CA ASP A 468 1.65 -1.54 8.88
C ASP A 468 2.32 -2.63 8.02
N SER A 469 2.70 -2.30 6.78
CA SER A 469 3.46 -3.22 5.92
C SER A 469 4.84 -3.53 6.51
N PRO A 470 5.40 -4.74 6.27
CA PRO A 470 6.77 -5.05 6.64
C PRO A 470 7.77 -4.02 6.07
N ASP A 471 8.78 -3.64 6.84
CA ASP A 471 9.69 -2.56 6.45
C ASP A 471 10.48 -2.87 5.16
N ARG A 472 10.70 -4.15 4.81
CA ARG A 472 11.32 -4.50 3.52
C ARG A 472 10.50 -4.08 2.30
N MET A 473 9.20 -3.80 2.47
CA MET A 473 8.33 -3.25 1.43
C MET A 473 8.50 -1.74 1.20
N ARG A 474 9.20 -1.01 2.09
CA ARG A 474 9.30 0.46 2.01
C ARG A 474 9.84 0.93 0.66
N GLN A 475 10.84 0.24 0.11
CA GLN A 475 11.36 0.55 -1.23
C GLN A 475 10.36 0.25 -2.36
N ILE A 476 9.63 -0.86 -2.26
CA ILE A 476 8.58 -1.22 -3.25
C ILE A 476 7.47 -0.17 -3.26
N LEU A 477 7.09 0.34 -2.09
CA LEU A 477 5.94 1.22 -1.91
C LEU A 477 6.30 2.72 -1.91
N HIS A 478 7.59 3.07 -1.86
CA HIS A 478 8.09 4.45 -1.90
C HIS A 478 7.46 5.21 -3.08
N ARG A 479 6.81 6.35 -2.81
CA ARG A 479 6.08 7.16 -3.80
C ARG A 479 4.93 6.45 -4.54
N ARG A 480 4.60 5.21 -4.17
CA ARG A 480 3.44 4.45 -4.64
C ARG A 480 2.32 4.46 -3.62
N ILE A 481 2.67 4.46 -2.34
CA ILE A 481 1.75 4.59 -1.22
C ILE A 481 2.31 5.62 -0.24
N SER A 482 1.57 6.70 0.02
CA SER A 482 1.91 7.68 1.06
C SER A 482 1.28 7.27 2.39
N GLY A 483 2.05 7.19 3.47
CA GLY A 483 1.48 6.79 4.76
C GLY A 483 2.10 7.40 6.00
N GLY A 484 1.44 7.20 7.13
CA GLY A 484 1.86 7.65 8.45
C GLY A 484 2.09 6.47 9.41
N GLY A 485 3.02 6.66 10.36
CA GLY A 485 3.42 5.83 11.53
C GLY A 485 3.24 4.30 11.56
N ARG A 486 4.03 3.62 12.40
CA ARG A 486 3.86 2.19 12.72
C ARG A 486 2.71 1.99 13.71
N GLY A 487 1.47 1.97 13.22
CA GLY A 487 0.28 1.31 13.81
C GLY A 487 -0.05 1.44 15.32
N SER A 488 0.62 2.26 16.14
CA SER A 488 0.19 2.49 17.51
C SER A 488 -0.87 3.60 17.50
N HIS A 489 -2.12 3.29 17.84
CA HIS A 489 -3.19 4.29 18.04
C HIS A 489 -2.87 5.33 19.15
N LEU A 490 -1.64 5.31 19.66
CA LEU A 490 -1.14 6.08 20.79
C LEU A 490 -0.26 7.25 20.35
N GLY A 491 0.05 7.38 19.05
CA GLY A 491 0.95 8.42 18.54
C GLY A 491 2.37 8.30 19.11
N GLN A 492 2.83 7.08 19.41
CA GLN A 492 4.19 6.87 19.89
C GLN A 492 5.14 6.74 18.69
N TYR A 493 5.88 7.80 18.42
CA TYR A 493 6.90 7.83 17.38
C TYR A 493 8.30 7.73 18.00
N THR A 494 9.09 6.80 17.50
CA THR A 494 10.52 6.71 17.80
C THR A 494 11.35 7.46 16.76
N THR A 495 12.60 7.79 17.11
CA THR A 495 13.57 8.34 16.15
C THR A 495 13.74 7.44 14.92
N THR A 496 13.65 6.12 15.11
CA THR A 496 13.67 5.15 14.02
C THR A 496 12.45 5.31 13.11
N ASP A 497 11.25 5.46 13.67
CA ASP A 497 10.02 5.61 12.88
C ASP A 497 10.10 6.84 11.98
N TYR A 498 10.60 7.96 12.50
CA TYR A 498 10.86 9.17 11.71
C TYR A 498 11.87 8.94 10.58
N GLY A 499 12.91 8.13 10.83
CA GLY A 499 13.95 7.82 9.85
C GLY A 499 13.47 7.00 8.65
N ILE A 500 12.45 6.16 8.82
CA ILE A 500 11.96 5.21 7.81
C ILE A 500 10.68 5.65 7.08
N CYS A 501 10.54 6.96 6.83
CA CYS A 501 9.43 7.52 6.04
C CYS A 501 8.04 7.41 6.72
N ASN A 502 7.95 7.59 8.04
CA ASN A 502 6.65 7.71 8.71
C ASN A 502 6.26 9.18 8.94
N SER A 503 5.00 9.48 8.60
CA SER A 503 4.30 10.76 8.84
C SER A 503 3.30 10.65 10.01
N LEU A 504 2.66 11.77 10.35
CA LEU A 504 1.53 11.86 11.29
C LEU A 504 0.40 10.84 10.95
N HIS A 505 -0.05 10.10 11.96
CA HIS A 505 -1.12 9.08 11.86
C HIS A 505 -2.08 9.07 13.07
N ILE A 506 -2.07 10.11 13.89
CA ILE A 506 -3.00 10.24 15.03
C ILE A 506 -4.02 11.33 14.71
N ASP A 507 -5.25 11.09 15.13
CA ASP A 507 -6.36 11.99 14.87
C ASP A 507 -6.21 13.25 15.73
N LEU A 508 -6.46 14.40 15.13
CA LEU A 508 -6.48 15.68 15.84
C LEU A 508 -7.89 15.97 16.32
N SER A 509 -8.00 16.74 17.40
CA SER A 509 -9.29 17.22 17.90
C SER A 509 -9.13 18.55 18.62
N TYR A 510 -10.24 19.25 18.83
CA TYR A 510 -10.20 20.49 19.61
C TYR A 510 -10.17 20.24 21.12
N ARG A 511 -10.91 19.22 21.58
CA ARG A 511 -10.93 18.77 22.99
C ARG A 511 -10.54 17.30 23.13
N LYS A 512 -10.03 16.94 24.31
CA LYS A 512 -9.58 15.58 24.62
C LYS A 512 -10.73 14.59 24.40
N TRP A 513 -10.44 13.46 23.77
CA TRP A 513 -11.40 12.39 23.55
C TRP A 513 -10.82 11.01 23.92
N PRO A 514 -11.55 10.19 24.71
CA PRO A 514 -12.81 10.48 25.40
C PRO A 514 -12.68 11.58 26.49
N PRO A 515 -13.75 12.29 26.86
CA PRO A 515 -13.71 13.31 27.91
C PRO A 515 -13.40 12.70 29.29
N ASP A 516 -12.68 13.44 30.13
CA ASP A 516 -12.30 12.97 31.47
C ASP A 516 -13.49 12.83 32.43
N ASP A 517 -14.56 13.57 32.19
CA ASP A 517 -15.80 13.61 32.97
C ASP A 517 -16.89 12.67 32.43
N LEU A 518 -16.58 11.83 31.45
CA LEU A 518 -17.52 10.85 30.91
C LEU A 518 -17.96 9.87 32.01
N PRO A 519 -19.28 9.62 32.21
CA PRO A 519 -19.76 8.65 33.18
C PRO A 519 -19.08 7.29 33.02
N LEU A 520 -18.70 6.65 34.12
CA LEU A 520 -17.87 5.42 34.09
C LEU A 520 -18.54 4.29 33.30
N ASP A 521 -19.85 4.15 33.41
CA ASP A 521 -20.65 3.19 32.66
C ASP A 521 -20.62 3.46 31.16
N VAL A 522 -20.76 4.73 30.74
CA VAL A 522 -20.63 5.13 29.34
C VAL A 522 -19.21 4.91 28.83
N ARG A 523 -18.21 5.30 29.63
CA ARG A 523 -16.78 5.09 29.32
C ARG A 523 -16.47 3.60 29.14
N GLN A 524 -16.90 2.75 30.07
CA GLN A 524 -16.65 1.32 30.02
C GLN A 524 -17.38 0.66 28.84
N LYS A 525 -18.62 1.09 28.56
CA LYS A 525 -19.41 0.57 27.45
C LYS A 525 -18.79 0.89 26.09
N HIS A 526 -18.38 2.13 25.86
CA HIS A 526 -17.98 2.61 24.52
C HIS A 526 -16.45 2.65 24.30
N PHE A 527 -15.67 2.74 25.37
CA PHE A 527 -14.21 2.88 25.32
C PHE A 527 -13.47 1.88 26.20
N GLY A 528 -14.16 0.89 26.79
CA GLY A 528 -13.53 -0.12 27.66
C GLY A 528 -12.54 -1.03 26.93
N TRP A 529 -12.60 -1.08 25.60
CA TRP A 529 -11.65 -1.80 24.75
C TRP A 529 -10.32 -1.04 24.57
N MET A 530 -10.28 0.26 24.87
CA MET A 530 -9.08 1.05 24.70
C MET A 530 -8.07 0.81 25.83
N PRO A 531 -6.83 0.40 25.52
CA PRO A 531 -5.81 0.16 26.55
C PRO A 531 -5.19 1.44 27.15
N THR A 532 -5.50 2.64 26.65
CA THR A 532 -4.88 3.93 27.07
C THR A 532 -5.89 5.10 27.12
N GLU A 533 -5.45 6.26 27.61
CA GLU A 533 -6.31 7.39 27.99
C GLU A 533 -6.84 8.29 26.84
N THR A 534 -6.29 8.27 25.62
CA THR A 534 -6.71 9.21 24.55
C THR A 534 -6.66 8.65 23.13
N LEU A 535 -7.70 8.92 22.32
CA LEU A 535 -7.77 8.63 20.88
C LEU A 535 -7.13 9.72 20.02
N THR A 536 -6.99 10.93 20.56
CA THR A 536 -6.69 12.14 19.77
C THR A 536 -5.62 13.01 20.40
N TRP A 537 -4.92 13.79 19.58
CA TRP A 537 -4.10 14.92 20.01
C TRP A 537 -4.82 16.25 19.86
N THR A 538 -4.77 17.08 20.90
CA THR A 538 -5.45 18.39 20.89
C THR A 538 -4.49 19.54 20.66
N LEU A 539 -4.95 20.61 19.99
CA LEU A 539 -4.17 21.84 19.85
C LEU A 539 -3.72 22.42 21.20
N LYS A 540 -4.53 22.29 22.24
CA LYS A 540 -4.25 22.92 23.53
C LYS A 540 -3.25 22.14 24.37
N HIS A 541 -3.34 20.81 24.36
CA HIS A 541 -2.57 19.96 25.28
C HIS A 541 -1.42 19.21 24.58
N ASN A 542 -1.47 19.03 23.26
CA ASN A 542 -0.53 18.22 22.50
C ASN A 542 0.18 19.00 21.39
N TRP A 543 0.18 20.34 21.46
CA TRP A 543 0.81 21.15 20.40
C TRP A 543 2.28 20.79 20.18
N LYS A 544 3.04 20.58 21.25
CA LYS A 544 4.46 20.20 21.12
C LYS A 544 4.62 18.87 20.41
N GLU A 545 3.79 17.88 20.72
CA GLU A 545 3.79 16.55 20.10
C GLU A 545 3.40 16.63 18.61
N ILE A 546 2.41 17.47 18.27
CA ILE A 546 2.01 17.76 16.89
C ILE A 546 3.20 18.36 16.12
N VAL A 547 3.84 19.40 16.67
CA VAL A 547 5.01 20.05 16.05
C VAL A 547 6.19 19.08 15.92
N ASP A 548 6.49 18.31 16.98
CA ASP A 548 7.51 17.26 16.95
C ASP A 548 7.27 16.31 15.78
N CYS A 549 6.04 15.82 15.60
CA CYS A 549 5.72 14.86 14.55
C CYS A 549 5.86 15.48 13.14
N ILE A 550 5.38 16.71 12.95
CA ILE A 550 5.49 17.43 11.67
C ILE A 550 6.96 17.58 11.28
N TYR A 551 7.78 18.15 12.15
CA TYR A 551 9.16 18.49 11.79
C TYR A 551 10.08 17.28 11.81
N LEU A 552 9.93 16.36 12.76
CA LEU A 552 10.82 15.20 12.86
C LEU A 552 10.49 14.11 11.83
N GLY A 553 9.20 13.94 11.50
CA GLY A 553 8.70 12.88 10.63
C GLY A 553 8.17 13.40 9.29
N THR A 554 7.08 14.17 9.29
CA THR A 554 6.35 14.55 8.06
C THR A 554 7.24 15.30 7.06
N LEU A 555 7.97 16.33 7.49
CA LEU A 555 8.85 17.09 6.60
C LEU A 555 10.04 16.27 6.10
N LEU A 556 10.54 15.36 6.93
CA LEU A 556 11.62 14.45 6.52
C LEU A 556 11.11 13.43 5.48
N HIS A 557 9.86 12.98 5.62
CA HIS A 557 9.19 12.14 4.64
C HIS A 557 8.95 12.88 3.31
N HIS A 558 8.54 14.16 3.34
CA HIS A 558 8.45 14.99 2.13
C HIS A 558 9.79 15.09 1.41
N PHE A 559 10.86 15.38 2.17
CA PHE A 559 12.23 15.40 1.63
C PHE A 559 12.62 14.07 0.96
N TYR A 560 12.22 12.92 1.51
CA TYR A 560 12.46 11.64 0.84
C TYR A 560 11.60 11.43 -0.42
N ASN A 561 10.35 11.90 -0.42
CA ASN A 561 9.41 11.72 -1.55
C ASN A 561 9.77 12.54 -2.80
N GLU A 562 10.55 13.61 -2.66
CA GLU A 562 11.13 14.32 -3.80
C GLU A 562 12.17 13.49 -4.57
N ARG A 563 12.62 12.37 -3.99
CA ARG A 563 13.75 11.57 -4.49
C ARG A 563 13.33 10.13 -4.75
N GLU A 564 14.05 9.46 -5.62
CA GLU A 564 13.89 8.01 -5.81
C GLU A 564 14.69 7.27 -4.72
N MET A 565 14.09 6.26 -4.08
CA MET A 565 14.79 5.38 -3.14
C MET A 565 15.50 4.27 -3.92
N LEU A 566 16.83 4.36 -3.98
CA LEU A 566 17.67 3.48 -4.82
C LEU A 566 18.06 2.20 -4.09
N ILE A 567 18.35 2.28 -2.78
CA ILE A 567 18.86 1.15 -1.99
C ILE A 567 18.19 1.14 -0.62
N TRP A 568 17.83 -0.05 -0.14
CA TRP A 568 17.41 -0.29 1.24
C TRP A 568 18.23 -1.45 1.82
N ASP A 569 19.24 -1.15 2.61
CA ASP A 569 20.10 -2.15 3.23
C ASP A 569 19.81 -2.34 4.70
N GLU A 570 19.80 -3.60 5.13
CA GLU A 570 19.79 -3.96 6.55
C GLU A 570 21.21 -4.04 7.08
N VAL A 571 21.53 -3.20 8.07
CA VAL A 571 22.87 -3.08 8.65
C VAL A 571 22.77 -3.23 10.16
N GLY A 572 23.20 -4.40 10.66
CA GLY A 572 23.04 -4.75 12.07
C GLY A 572 21.55 -4.83 12.44
N ASN A 573 21.11 -3.97 13.37
CA ASN A 573 19.70 -3.89 13.81
C ASN A 573 18.93 -2.74 13.15
N GLY A 574 19.55 -2.02 12.21
CA GLY A 574 18.99 -0.84 11.57
C GLY A 574 19.07 -0.91 10.05
N TRP A 575 18.95 0.25 9.42
CA TRP A 575 18.90 0.39 7.97
C TRP A 575 19.83 1.48 7.48
N ARG A 576 20.47 1.23 6.34
CA ARG A 576 21.09 2.26 5.52
C ARG A 576 20.28 2.39 4.23
N ILE A 577 19.71 3.56 4.01
CA ILE A 577 18.82 3.83 2.89
C ILE A 577 19.45 4.90 2.01
N THR A 578 19.59 4.62 0.72
CA THR A 578 20.18 5.54 -0.25
C THR A 578 19.10 6.04 -1.20
N TYR A 579 19.00 7.35 -1.35
CA TYR A 579 18.12 8.01 -2.28
C TYR A 579 18.93 8.75 -3.34
N ALA A 580 18.31 9.02 -4.49
CA ALA A 580 18.88 9.87 -5.52
C ALA A 580 19.26 11.25 -4.96
N GLY A 581 20.30 11.87 -5.54
CA GLY A 581 20.83 13.16 -5.08
C GLY A 581 21.80 13.06 -3.89
N ASP A 582 22.54 11.94 -3.79
CA ASP A 582 23.54 11.68 -2.76
C ASP A 582 22.99 11.78 -1.33
N VAL A 583 21.74 11.33 -1.15
CA VAL A 583 21.07 11.30 0.14
C VAL A 583 21.20 9.93 0.77
N VAL A 584 21.72 9.88 1.98
CA VAL A 584 21.87 8.64 2.76
C VAL A 584 21.25 8.83 4.14
N ALA A 585 20.34 7.93 4.50
CA ALA A 585 19.75 7.83 5.84
C ALA A 585 20.29 6.58 6.54
N GLU A 586 20.96 6.77 7.67
CA GLU A 586 21.37 5.72 8.60
C GLU A 586 20.42 5.74 9.79
N VAL A 587 19.62 4.69 9.94
CA VAL A 587 18.52 4.62 10.91
C VAL A 587 18.74 3.41 11.80
N GLY A 588 18.79 3.60 13.11
CA GLY A 588 18.88 2.49 14.06
C GLY A 588 20.22 1.74 14.11
N ILE A 589 21.22 2.13 13.31
CA ILE A 589 22.48 1.38 13.14
C ILE A 589 23.34 1.40 14.41
N GLN A 590 23.55 2.58 15.01
CA GLN A 590 24.38 2.73 16.21
C GLN A 590 23.59 2.37 17.47
N SER A 591 22.31 2.74 17.51
CA SER A 591 21.35 2.36 18.54
C SER A 591 19.93 2.47 18.00
N GLN A 592 18.94 1.88 18.66
CA GLN A 592 17.52 2.02 18.29
C GLN A 592 17.01 3.48 18.24
N LYS A 593 17.77 4.43 18.80
CA LYS A 593 17.47 5.86 18.81
C LYS A 593 18.34 6.68 17.86
N SER A 594 19.31 6.08 17.18
CA SER A 594 20.20 6.84 16.30
C SER A 594 19.57 7.09 14.94
N LEU A 595 19.60 8.33 14.47
CA LEU A 595 19.26 8.70 13.10
C LEU A 595 20.30 9.67 12.56
N LYS A 596 20.79 9.42 11.35
CA LYS A 596 21.61 10.39 10.63
C LYS A 596 21.22 10.41 9.17
N VAL A 597 20.85 11.58 8.66
CA VAL A 597 20.49 11.79 7.27
C VAL A 597 21.42 12.84 6.69
N THR A 598 22.08 12.51 5.59
CA THR A 598 23.03 13.39 4.92
C THR A 598 22.63 13.58 3.47
N MET A 599 22.92 14.76 2.94
CA MET A 599 22.87 15.09 1.51
C MET A 599 24.24 15.65 1.13
N LYS A 600 25.09 14.81 0.54
CA LYS A 600 26.54 15.09 0.39
C LYS A 600 27.18 15.42 1.76
N GLU A 601 27.69 16.65 1.91
CA GLU A 601 28.36 17.13 3.13
C GLU A 601 27.38 17.83 4.10
N ILE A 602 26.09 17.92 3.75
CA ILE A 602 25.07 18.58 4.57
C ILE A 602 24.39 17.53 5.44
N ILE A 603 24.27 17.81 6.74
CA ILE A 603 23.44 17.02 7.64
C ILE A 603 22.01 17.56 7.53
N VAL A 604 21.07 16.71 7.13
CA VAL A 604 19.65 17.04 6.98
C VAL A 604 18.88 16.71 8.25
N ALA A 605 19.26 15.62 8.91
CA ALA A 605 18.72 15.22 10.20
C ALA A 605 19.77 14.50 11.02
N GLU A 606 19.80 14.76 12.32
CA GLU A 606 20.60 13.99 13.27
C GLU A 606 19.79 13.83 14.57
N ASP A 607 19.41 12.60 14.88
CA ASP A 607 18.56 12.21 16.01
C ASP A 607 17.26 13.04 16.12
N ASN A 608 17.25 14.03 17.01
CA ASN A 608 16.11 14.91 17.32
C ASN A 608 16.23 16.31 16.70
N ASP A 609 17.24 16.53 15.86
CA ASP A 609 17.51 17.79 15.17
C ASP A 609 17.26 17.65 13.67
N ARG A 610 16.76 18.71 13.05
CA ARG A 610 16.37 18.78 11.63
C ARG A 610 16.87 20.08 11.02
N PHE A 611 17.35 19.96 9.79
CA PHE A 611 17.74 21.07 8.92
C PHE A 611 17.40 20.67 7.48
N ILE A 612 16.10 20.68 7.18
CA ILE A 612 15.53 20.05 5.99
C ILE A 612 15.32 21.09 4.90
N PRO A 613 16.07 21.03 3.79
CA PRO A 613 15.77 21.86 2.63
C PRO A 613 14.57 21.29 1.87
N ILE A 614 13.52 22.09 1.70
CA ILE A 614 12.32 21.76 0.93
C ILE A 614 12.06 22.94 0.00
N HIS A 615 12.11 22.69 -1.31
CA HIS A 615 11.99 23.73 -2.34
C HIS A 615 12.93 24.94 -2.07
N GLU A 616 12.37 26.15 -1.91
CA GLU A 616 13.10 27.40 -1.67
C GLU A 616 13.25 27.74 -0.18
N ALA A 617 12.94 26.81 0.72
CA ALA A 617 13.01 27.00 2.17
C ALA A 617 13.89 25.95 2.86
N ILE A 618 14.36 26.30 4.07
CA ILE A 618 15.00 25.35 4.99
C ILE A 618 14.21 25.36 6.30
N TYR A 619 13.70 24.20 6.68
CA TYR A 619 13.01 24.00 7.96
C TYR A 619 14.02 23.50 8.99
N ALA A 620 14.28 24.32 10.00
CA ALA A 620 15.17 24.00 11.12
C ALA A 620 14.35 23.71 12.38
N TYR A 621 14.62 22.58 13.04
CA TYR A 621 13.91 22.19 14.26
C TYR A 621 14.80 21.38 15.20
N SER A 622 14.63 21.58 16.50
CA SER A 622 15.27 20.80 17.56
C SER A 622 14.25 20.51 18.65
N LYS A 623 13.96 19.22 18.90
CA LYS A 623 12.99 18.81 19.92
C LYS A 623 13.39 19.23 21.34
N ASP A 624 14.68 19.09 21.64
CA ASP A 624 15.28 19.29 22.97
C ASP A 624 16.00 20.65 23.09
N GLY A 625 16.07 21.41 22.00
CA GLY A 625 16.87 22.62 21.87
C GLY A 625 18.35 22.31 21.69
N SER A 626 18.98 22.92 20.69
CA SER A 626 20.42 22.73 20.43
C SER A 626 21.06 23.98 19.85
N ASN A 627 22.36 24.15 20.10
CA ASN A 627 23.20 25.13 19.41
C ASN A 627 24.10 24.35 18.45
N ARG A 628 23.82 24.42 17.15
CA ARG A 628 24.49 23.64 16.11
C ARG A 628 24.85 24.53 14.93
N ASP A 629 25.98 24.23 14.31
CA ASP A 629 26.38 24.81 13.03
C ASP A 629 25.93 23.89 11.90
N TRP A 630 25.26 24.47 10.91
CA TRP A 630 24.76 23.76 9.74
C TRP A 630 25.36 24.36 8.48
N ARG A 631 25.82 23.50 7.58
CA ARG A 631 26.25 23.95 6.26
C ARG A 631 25.04 24.21 5.38
N LEU A 632 24.97 25.40 4.78
CA LEU A 632 23.92 25.74 3.84
C LEU A 632 24.02 24.90 2.56
N PRO A 633 22.89 24.42 2.00
CA PRO A 633 22.87 23.89 0.64
C PRO A 633 23.36 24.92 -0.38
N LEU A 634 23.93 24.43 -1.48
CA LEU A 634 24.57 25.29 -2.50
C LEU A 634 23.64 26.42 -2.99
N ASP A 635 22.36 26.12 -3.17
CA ASP A 635 21.37 27.10 -3.67
C ASP A 635 21.06 28.22 -2.67
N PHE A 636 21.44 28.07 -1.40
CA PHE A 636 21.26 29.07 -0.33
C PHE A 636 22.56 29.83 -0.01
N GLN A 637 23.70 29.44 -0.59
CA GLN A 637 24.98 30.08 -0.31
C GLN A 637 25.12 31.42 -1.06
N GLY A 638 25.51 32.48 -0.36
CA GLY A 638 25.71 33.81 -0.94
C GLY A 638 24.41 34.55 -1.31
N VAL A 639 23.25 33.98 -0.98
CA VAL A 639 21.93 34.58 -1.19
C VAL A 639 21.45 35.23 0.12
N PRO A 640 20.81 36.42 0.08
CA PRO A 640 20.19 37.00 1.26
C PRO A 640 19.10 36.08 1.82
N LEU A 641 19.23 35.70 3.10
CA LEU A 641 18.27 34.83 3.78
C LEU A 641 17.29 35.64 4.63
N GLN A 642 16.02 35.28 4.58
CA GLN A 642 15.03 35.74 5.55
C GLN A 642 14.81 34.62 6.57
N ILE A 643 15.00 34.93 7.86
CA ILE A 643 14.89 33.95 8.95
C ILE A 643 13.86 34.44 9.96
N PHE A 644 12.96 33.56 10.34
CA PHE A 644 11.88 33.79 11.30
C PHE A 644 11.56 32.49 12.03
N THR A 645 10.97 32.60 13.22
CA THR A 645 10.37 31.45 13.89
C THR A 645 8.93 31.25 13.42
N LEU A 646 8.43 30.02 13.50
CA LEU A 646 7.04 29.67 13.20
C LEU A 646 6.31 29.29 14.47
N SER A 647 5.09 29.78 14.61
CA SER A 647 4.15 29.41 15.67
C SER A 647 2.78 29.10 15.09
N LYS A 648 1.83 28.74 15.95
CA LYS A 648 0.43 28.56 15.56
C LYS A 648 -0.21 29.83 14.97
N ASP A 649 0.38 30.99 15.22
CA ASP A 649 -0.14 32.30 14.82
C ASP A 649 0.59 32.86 13.58
N GLY A 650 1.59 32.14 13.05
CA GLY A 650 2.31 32.48 11.82
C GLY A 650 3.81 32.71 12.04
N ARG A 651 4.38 33.58 11.20
CA ARG A 651 5.78 33.98 11.26
C ARG A 651 6.01 34.98 12.39
N ASP A 652 7.00 34.70 13.22
CA ASP A 652 7.39 35.50 14.38
C ASP A 652 8.78 36.14 14.19
N SER A 653 9.36 36.67 15.26
CA SER A 653 10.66 37.33 15.25
C SER A 653 11.78 36.46 14.68
N THR A 654 12.77 37.11 14.09
CA THR A 654 14.02 36.47 13.70
C THR A 654 14.76 35.92 14.92
N PRO A 655 15.12 34.63 14.95
CA PRO A 655 15.90 34.05 16.04
C PRO A 655 17.34 34.58 16.02
N ASP A 656 18.10 34.37 17.10
CA ASP A 656 19.53 34.65 17.11
C ASP A 656 20.27 33.65 16.20
N TYR A 657 20.94 34.15 15.16
CA TYR A 657 21.76 33.32 14.26
C TYR A 657 23.03 34.05 13.83
N LYS A 658 24.00 33.29 13.31
CA LYS A 658 25.21 33.81 12.68
C LYS A 658 25.43 33.10 11.35
N LEU A 659 25.68 33.87 10.30
CA LEU A 659 26.17 33.36 9.02
C LEU A 659 27.68 33.58 8.95
N SER A 660 28.40 32.57 8.48
CA SER A 660 29.84 32.64 8.25
C SER A 660 30.17 32.10 6.86
N GLU A 661 31.24 32.60 6.25
CA GLU A 661 31.71 32.16 4.91
C GLU A 661 32.48 30.83 4.92
N GLN A 662 32.52 30.12 6.06
CA GLN A 662 33.28 28.86 6.21
C GLN A 662 32.59 27.65 5.57
#